data_AF-A0A8J2RYF4-F1
#
_entry.id   AF-A0A8J2RYF4-F1
#
_cell.length_a   1.000
_cell.length_b   1.000
_cell.length_c   1.000
_cell.angle_alpha   90.00
_cell.angle_beta   90.00
_cell.angle_gamma   90.00
#
_symmetry.space_group_name_H-M   'P 1'
#
loop_
_entity.id
_entity.type
_entity.pdbx_description
1 polymer ?
#
loop_
_entity_poly.entity_id
_entity_poly.type
_entity_poly.pdbx_seq_one_letter_code
_entity_poly.pdbx_strand_id
1 'polypeptide(L)'
;MSRQQLSSMPSLTPSHDQLDAISSADLSLLGQQQQQQPMSSLVEMTPRRKQAYGDVISEMNNRTAFETRRIHHEDPEIHTIVPSGDSKRVILLSSKSRGSDWDLTMVKDEQDSNNGVESEDSGFQLDAADSSSIKIIAPVVSDASSAAAADISGAPVEMTVTTKKSGTTVINITPPCKMEHRLLEHLHSTPLPSIISAEVAKDCPDLSKRRTSSVLEAKDSTKSLGEMRQQPKELNKGPDQLFPADSYTTTAATGAVKLKIDERGMASIPPLSVPTLLQRTVARHMDHPALCVKRDGKWIKWTYKQYLHDVTVCAKAFIRLGLERFHSVCILGFNSPEWIIADLAAIHAGGFAAGIYTTNSAEACLHCALNGQADIIVVEDRKQLEKILSIKDQIPTLKAIVQYTGKPHVEGVITWSQLMHLGNATPDNVYEDRLKKLAVNQCCTLIYTSGTTGPPKGVMLNHDNLTWISHNLATYMSMRDGKETFLSYLPLSHVAAQITDIYVPLSIGGTVYFAQPDVLKGTLAETLREVRPTTFFGVPRVWEKIYEKMQAIGKQTTGIKKTIATWSKSVGMSYNKRRMEGRSSKPFGYSLANALVFKKVREGLGLDRTRVILSGAAPLSKEVAEYFTSLDIPIMEVYGMSESSGPHSINNIMKGFHLNSAGKTAPGCITKIANPDKDGNGEILMGGRHVFMGYLNDPGNTSTIVDADGYLSTGDVGHTDKFGFVYITGRIKEILITAGGENVAPVLIEDNIKAELPIVSHAMVVGDRRKFLSILLTLRTELDPDTQEPLPILTRPTRELCESYGLSLAETVTDVICAAERGMSERDPMAALTGQDAEAVKFVKAIDAAIERANRNAISAAQRVQKWTILPVDFSIPGGELGPTMKMKRGNVAKKYADVIERFYY
;
A
#
# COMPACT_ATOMS: atom_id res chain seq x y z
N MET A 1 5.15 28.33 44.58
CA MET A 1 5.95 28.95 45.65
C MET A 1 7.24 29.50 45.05
N SER A 2 7.48 30.79 45.30
CA SER A 2 8.72 31.59 45.26
C SER A 2 9.96 31.16 44.46
N ARG A 3 10.38 32.09 43.59
CA ARG A 3 11.77 32.44 43.28
C ARG A 3 12.64 32.52 44.55
N GLN A 4 13.67 31.70 44.66
CA GLN A 4 14.95 32.04 45.29
C GLN A 4 15.98 30.93 45.04
N GLN A 5 17.24 31.34 44.87
CA GLN A 5 18.47 30.52 44.77
C GLN A 5 18.97 30.15 43.36
N LEU A 6 19.30 31.19 42.59
CA LEU A 6 20.40 31.18 41.61
C LEU A 6 21.59 31.91 42.25
N SER A 7 22.50 31.18 42.90
CA SER A 7 23.79 31.71 43.34
C SER A 7 24.80 30.58 43.62
N SER A 8 25.50 30.12 42.58
CA SER A 8 26.87 29.58 42.68
C SER A 8 27.43 29.30 41.27
N MET A 9 28.24 30.22 40.74
CA MET A 9 29.18 29.95 39.64
C MET A 9 30.44 29.23 40.18
N PRO A 10 31.31 28.65 39.33
CA PRO A 10 32.37 29.46 38.70
C PRO A 10 32.56 29.25 37.18
N SER A 11 33.00 30.34 36.56
CA SER A 11 33.48 30.57 35.20
C SER A 11 34.71 29.77 34.77
N LEU A 12 34.89 29.55 33.46
CA LEU A 12 36.19 29.54 32.77
C LEU A 12 36.01 29.86 31.26
N THR A 13 36.59 30.97 30.82
CA THR A 13 36.75 31.45 29.42
C THR A 13 38.01 30.87 28.76
N PRO A 14 38.10 30.89 27.41
CA PRO A 14 39.26 31.51 26.75
C PRO A 14 38.84 32.36 25.52
N SER A 15 39.15 33.67 25.48
CA SER A 15 40.33 34.35 24.89
C SER A 15 40.34 34.45 23.35
N HIS A 16 40.05 35.66 22.85
CA HIS A 16 40.39 36.17 21.53
C HIS A 16 41.79 36.82 21.58
N ASP A 17 42.64 36.63 20.55
CA ASP A 17 43.37 37.73 19.88
C ASP A 17 44.32 37.27 18.74
N GLN A 18 44.59 38.25 17.85
CA GLN A 18 45.44 38.33 16.64
C GLN A 18 44.69 38.16 15.30
N LEU A 19 44.25 39.22 14.59
CA LEU A 19 44.86 40.44 13.98
C LEU A 19 45.31 40.24 12.51
N ASP A 20 44.60 41.02 11.67
CA ASP A 20 45.03 41.77 10.47
C ASP A 20 45.56 41.08 9.20
N ALA A 21 44.81 41.28 8.10
CA ALA A 21 45.36 41.83 6.85
C ALA A 21 44.26 42.37 5.92
N ILE A 22 44.29 43.70 5.80
CA ILE A 22 43.77 44.64 4.79
C ILE A 22 43.62 44.09 3.36
N SER A 23 42.48 44.37 2.72
CA SER A 23 42.43 44.96 1.36
C SER A 23 41.05 45.52 1.03
N SER A 24 41.02 46.85 0.85
CA SER A 24 39.94 47.66 0.32
C SER A 24 40.20 47.98 -1.17
N ALA A 25 39.32 47.55 -2.06
CA ALA A 25 39.10 48.02 -3.45
C ALA A 25 37.92 47.18 -4.02
N ASP A 26 36.87 47.65 -4.67
CA ASP A 26 36.49 48.96 -5.17
C ASP A 26 34.96 49.03 -5.19
N LEU A 27 34.43 50.13 -4.66
CA LEU A 27 33.04 50.56 -4.75
C LEU A 27 33.01 51.72 -5.75
N SER A 28 32.75 51.45 -7.03
CA SER A 28 32.13 52.41 -7.97
C SER A 28 32.07 51.85 -9.39
N LEU A 29 30.87 51.62 -9.91
CA LEU A 29 30.47 52.14 -11.22
C LEU A 29 28.96 52.03 -11.39
N LEU A 30 28.34 53.21 -11.42
CA LEU A 30 26.94 53.48 -11.72
C LEU A 30 26.63 53.25 -13.20
N GLY A 31 25.41 52.76 -13.44
CA GLY A 31 24.55 53.24 -14.52
C GLY A 31 24.57 52.46 -15.84
N GLN A 32 23.44 51.82 -16.17
CA GLN A 32 22.56 52.29 -17.25
C GLN A 32 21.29 51.44 -17.36
N GLN A 33 20.21 52.16 -17.70
CA GLN A 33 18.84 51.70 -17.95
C GLN A 33 18.76 50.72 -19.14
N GLN A 34 17.79 49.79 -19.11
CA GLN A 34 16.86 49.65 -20.24
C GLN A 34 15.59 48.86 -19.86
N GLN A 35 14.45 49.48 -20.16
CA GLN A 35 13.12 48.90 -20.26
C GLN A 35 13.05 47.91 -21.43
N GLN A 36 12.29 46.82 -21.30
CA GLN A 36 11.47 46.29 -22.40
C GLN A 36 10.34 45.38 -21.89
N GLN A 37 9.13 45.68 -22.37
CA GLN A 37 7.86 44.98 -22.19
C GLN A 37 7.71 43.80 -23.19
N PRO A 38 6.67 42.94 -23.09
CA PRO A 38 6.71 41.54 -23.53
C PRO A 38 6.29 41.32 -24.99
N MET A 39 6.92 40.34 -25.66
CA MET A 39 6.51 39.87 -26.99
C MET A 39 5.49 38.73 -26.88
N SER A 40 4.24 39.06 -27.23
CA SER A 40 3.21 38.15 -27.69
C SER A 40 3.48 37.74 -29.15
N SER A 41 3.42 36.44 -29.48
CA SER A 41 3.27 36.00 -30.87
C SER A 41 2.27 34.85 -30.96
N LEU A 42 1.00 35.22 -31.17
CA LEU A 42 0.00 34.40 -31.85
C LEU A 42 0.39 34.32 -33.33
N VAL A 43 0.49 33.11 -33.88
CA VAL A 43 0.59 32.91 -35.33
C VAL A 43 -0.84 32.83 -35.88
N GLU A 44 -1.29 33.90 -36.55
CA GLU A 44 -2.49 33.88 -37.40
C GLU A 44 -2.20 33.13 -38.71
N MET A 45 -3.00 32.10 -39.01
CA MET A 45 -2.98 31.41 -40.30
C MET A 45 -3.79 32.19 -41.35
N THR A 46 -3.24 32.30 -42.56
CA THR A 46 -3.86 32.97 -43.71
C THR A 46 -5.14 32.25 -44.21
N PRO A 47 -6.13 32.97 -44.78
CA PRO A 47 -7.42 32.40 -45.19
C PRO A 47 -7.33 31.20 -46.14
N ARG A 48 -6.35 31.19 -47.06
CA ARG A 48 -6.11 30.07 -47.98
C ARG A 48 -5.63 28.79 -47.28
N ARG A 49 -4.98 28.89 -46.11
CA ARG A 49 -4.59 27.71 -45.30
C ARG A 49 -5.73 27.19 -44.42
N LYS A 50 -6.69 28.03 -44.02
CA LYS A 50 -7.93 27.57 -43.36
C LYS A 50 -8.82 26.77 -44.32
N GLN A 51 -8.87 27.15 -45.60
CA GLN A 51 -9.66 26.44 -46.61
C GLN A 51 -9.05 25.06 -46.93
N ALA A 52 -7.73 24.98 -47.13
CA ALA A 52 -7.05 23.69 -47.34
C ALA A 52 -7.12 22.74 -46.13
N TYR A 53 -7.19 23.26 -44.89
CA TYR A 53 -7.43 22.43 -43.69
C TYR A 53 -8.90 22.04 -43.50
N GLY A 54 -9.83 22.89 -43.96
CA GLY A 54 -11.27 22.60 -43.97
C GLY A 54 -11.65 21.51 -44.98
N ASP A 55 -11.01 21.51 -46.15
CA ASP A 55 -11.28 20.53 -47.21
C ASP A 55 -10.71 19.14 -46.85
N VAL A 56 -9.54 19.08 -46.17
CA VAL A 56 -8.96 17.82 -45.67
C VAL A 56 -9.76 17.23 -44.50
N ILE A 57 -10.36 18.07 -43.64
CA ILE A 57 -11.23 17.61 -42.54
C ILE A 57 -12.62 17.20 -43.08
N SER A 58 -13.12 17.85 -44.12
CA SER A 58 -14.35 17.48 -44.83
C SER A 58 -14.22 16.12 -45.54
N GLU A 59 -13.06 15.86 -46.16
CA GLU A 59 -12.78 14.60 -46.85
C GLU A 59 -12.44 13.44 -45.90
N MET A 60 -11.90 13.72 -44.71
CA MET A 60 -11.73 12.73 -43.63
C MET A 60 -13.05 12.41 -42.90
N ASN A 61 -13.97 13.37 -42.75
CA ASN A 61 -15.26 13.15 -42.09
C ASN A 61 -16.31 12.45 -42.98
N ASN A 62 -16.15 12.45 -44.31
CA ASN A 62 -17.08 11.81 -45.25
C ASN A 62 -16.71 10.37 -45.66
N ARG A 63 -15.64 9.78 -45.11
CA ARG A 63 -15.22 8.37 -45.42
C ARG A 63 -15.30 7.38 -44.26
N THR A 64 -15.94 7.71 -43.15
CA THR A 64 -16.23 6.73 -42.09
C THR A 64 -17.59 7.01 -41.41
N ALA A 65 -18.65 7.04 -42.23
CA ALA A 65 -20.01 6.86 -41.74
C ALA A 65 -20.41 5.39 -41.91
N PHE A 66 -19.98 4.53 -40.99
CA PHE A 66 -20.73 3.30 -40.72
C PHE A 66 -21.81 3.69 -39.71
N GLU A 67 -23.07 3.71 -40.15
CA GLU A 67 -24.23 3.74 -39.25
C GLU A 67 -24.13 2.55 -38.31
N THR A 68 -23.65 2.80 -37.09
CA THR A 68 -23.77 1.85 -36.00
C THR A 68 -25.24 1.86 -35.60
N ARG A 69 -26.06 1.03 -36.23
CA ARG A 69 -27.35 0.65 -35.62
C ARG A 69 -27.01 0.07 -34.25
N ARG A 70 -27.57 0.69 -33.21
CA ARG A 70 -27.50 0.23 -31.82
C ARG A 70 -27.79 -1.27 -31.77
N ILE A 71 -26.77 -2.07 -31.55
CA ILE A 71 -26.96 -3.38 -30.92
C ILE A 71 -27.09 -3.06 -29.44
N HIS A 72 -28.33 -3.11 -28.94
CA HIS A 72 -28.57 -3.07 -27.51
C HIS A 72 -27.80 -4.23 -26.87
N HIS A 73 -26.85 -3.91 -25.99
CA HIS A 73 -26.03 -4.89 -25.28
C HIS A 73 -26.88 -5.51 -24.16
N GLU A 74 -27.80 -6.40 -24.52
CA GLU A 74 -28.58 -7.23 -23.59
C GLU A 74 -28.55 -8.72 -23.95
N ASP A 75 -27.52 -9.19 -24.67
CA ASP A 75 -27.34 -10.62 -24.97
C ASP A 75 -25.98 -11.14 -24.45
N PRO A 76 -25.95 -12.04 -23.44
CA PRO A 76 -24.72 -12.46 -22.75
C PRO A 76 -23.88 -13.55 -23.48
N GLU A 77 -24.21 -13.94 -24.72
CA GLU A 77 -23.63 -15.12 -25.41
C GLU A 77 -22.66 -14.81 -26.60
N ILE A 78 -22.04 -13.62 -26.66
CA ILE A 78 -21.04 -13.29 -27.71
C ILE A 78 -19.67 -13.03 -27.09
N HIS A 79 -18.67 -13.88 -27.40
CA HIS A 79 -17.40 -13.88 -26.68
C HIS A 79 -16.18 -13.34 -27.45
N THR A 80 -16.16 -13.25 -28.79
CA THR A 80 -15.00 -12.69 -29.52
C THR A 80 -15.35 -12.23 -30.95
N ILE A 81 -14.72 -11.14 -31.40
CA ILE A 81 -14.68 -10.69 -32.80
C ILE A 81 -13.26 -10.93 -33.32
N VAL A 82 -13.09 -11.72 -34.37
CA VAL A 82 -11.77 -11.95 -35.01
C VAL A 82 -11.74 -11.24 -36.36
N PRO A 83 -10.81 -10.29 -36.60
CA PRO A 83 -10.62 -9.75 -37.94
C PRO A 83 -9.93 -10.79 -38.82
N SER A 84 -10.53 -11.14 -39.95
CA SER A 84 -9.82 -11.85 -41.01
C SER A 84 -8.81 -10.89 -41.66
N GLY A 85 -7.64 -11.40 -42.05
CA GLY A 85 -6.56 -10.64 -42.68
C GLY A 85 -6.91 -9.99 -44.03
N ASP A 86 -8.13 -10.23 -44.54
CA ASP A 86 -8.74 -9.47 -45.63
C ASP A 86 -9.93 -8.66 -45.10
N SER A 87 -9.87 -7.34 -45.26
CA SER A 87 -10.69 -6.33 -44.59
C SER A 87 -12.17 -6.25 -45.02
N LYS A 88 -12.79 -7.38 -45.37
CA LYS A 88 -14.20 -7.45 -45.80
C LYS A 88 -15.02 -8.59 -45.18
N ARG A 89 -14.50 -9.34 -44.21
CA ARG A 89 -15.29 -10.38 -43.50
C ARG A 89 -15.16 -10.27 -41.98
N VAL A 90 -16.29 -10.36 -41.29
CA VAL A 90 -16.39 -10.48 -39.83
C VAL A 90 -17.15 -11.77 -39.54
N ILE A 91 -16.55 -12.67 -38.77
CA ILE A 91 -17.20 -13.92 -38.35
C ILE A 91 -17.61 -13.75 -36.89
N LEU A 92 -18.91 -13.91 -36.62
CA LEU A 92 -19.47 -13.93 -35.26
C LEU A 92 -19.63 -15.39 -34.83
N LEU A 93 -18.95 -15.75 -33.74
CA LEU A 93 -19.07 -17.06 -33.11
C LEU A 93 -19.86 -16.92 -31.81
N SER A 94 -20.96 -17.68 -31.73
CA SER A 94 -21.76 -17.88 -30.51
C SER A 94 -21.54 -19.31 -30.05
N SER A 95 -21.40 -19.51 -28.74
CA SER A 95 -21.41 -20.84 -28.14
C SER A 95 -22.72 -21.03 -27.38
N LYS A 96 -23.53 -22.00 -27.78
CA LYS A 96 -24.62 -22.52 -26.94
C LYS A 96 -24.18 -23.85 -26.35
N SER A 97 -24.18 -23.97 -25.03
CA SER A 97 -23.97 -25.27 -24.39
C SER A 97 -25.30 -26.04 -24.33
N ARG A 98 -25.37 -27.19 -24.97
CA ARG A 98 -26.31 -28.27 -24.64
C ARG A 98 -25.53 -29.57 -24.48
N GLY A 99 -24.97 -29.79 -23.28
CA GLY A 99 -24.23 -31.01 -22.96
C GLY A 99 -22.80 -31.04 -23.52
N SER A 100 -22.28 -32.24 -23.75
CA SER A 100 -20.85 -32.55 -24.01
C SER A 100 -20.36 -32.26 -25.43
N ASP A 101 -21.18 -31.66 -26.29
CA ASP A 101 -20.79 -31.25 -27.64
C ASP A 101 -20.83 -29.73 -27.77
N TRP A 102 -19.77 -29.15 -28.35
CA TRP A 102 -19.72 -27.73 -28.73
C TRP A 102 -20.18 -27.60 -30.17
N ASP A 103 -21.36 -27.01 -30.41
CA ASP A 103 -21.79 -26.61 -31.74
C ASP A 103 -21.24 -25.21 -32.06
N LEU A 104 -20.28 -25.14 -32.98
CA LEU A 104 -19.87 -23.90 -33.63
C LEU A 104 -20.86 -23.59 -34.75
N THR A 105 -21.78 -22.67 -34.50
CA THR A 105 -22.73 -22.22 -35.54
C THR A 105 -22.23 -20.90 -36.14
N MET A 106 -22.06 -20.86 -37.45
CA MET A 106 -21.87 -19.62 -38.21
C MET A 106 -23.19 -18.83 -38.18
N VAL A 107 -23.21 -17.67 -37.53
CA VAL A 107 -24.49 -16.95 -37.28
C VAL A 107 -24.90 -16.01 -38.43
N LYS A 108 -23.96 -15.50 -39.25
CA LYS A 108 -24.31 -14.71 -40.44
C LYS A 108 -23.12 -14.46 -41.38
N ASP A 109 -23.37 -14.48 -42.68
CA ASP A 109 -22.49 -13.95 -43.73
C ASP A 109 -23.18 -12.70 -44.30
N GLU A 110 -22.60 -11.50 -44.13
CA GLU A 110 -23.15 -10.26 -44.70
C GLU A 110 -22.34 -9.84 -45.92
N GLN A 111 -22.55 -10.56 -47.03
CA GLN A 111 -22.45 -10.03 -48.38
C GLN A 111 -23.53 -10.67 -49.23
N ASP A 112 -24.77 -10.15 -49.14
CA ASP A 112 -25.70 -10.07 -50.27
C ASP A 112 -27.01 -9.41 -49.84
N SER A 113 -27.05 -8.08 -49.95
CA SER A 113 -28.31 -7.35 -50.10
C SER A 113 -28.04 -6.00 -50.75
N ASN A 114 -27.86 -6.01 -52.07
CA ASN A 114 -28.40 -5.01 -53.02
C ASN A 114 -27.71 -5.12 -54.39
N ASN A 115 -28.27 -5.92 -55.29
CA ASN A 115 -28.69 -5.51 -56.65
C ASN A 115 -29.09 -6.76 -57.45
N GLY A 116 -30.25 -6.69 -58.12
CA GLY A 116 -30.87 -7.81 -58.82
C GLY A 116 -30.44 -7.98 -60.28
N VAL A 117 -30.78 -9.16 -60.82
CA VAL A 117 -30.85 -9.59 -62.24
C VAL A 117 -29.46 -9.65 -62.91
N GLU A 118 -28.98 -10.74 -63.52
CA GLU A 118 -29.56 -11.66 -64.50
C GLU A 118 -28.75 -12.98 -64.55
N SER A 119 -29.18 -13.89 -65.43
CA SER A 119 -29.05 -15.35 -65.44
C SER A 119 -27.75 -15.99 -65.98
N GLU A 120 -27.69 -17.31 -65.74
CA GLU A 120 -27.16 -18.39 -66.60
C GLU A 120 -25.73 -18.93 -66.41
N ASP A 121 -25.71 -20.14 -65.84
CA ASP A 121 -25.05 -21.36 -66.33
C ASP A 121 -23.57 -21.31 -66.73
N SER A 122 -22.73 -21.84 -65.83
CA SER A 122 -21.89 -22.99 -66.22
C SER A 122 -21.54 -23.80 -64.98
N GLY A 123 -21.94 -25.07 -65.01
CA GLY A 123 -22.03 -25.93 -63.84
C GLY A 123 -20.70 -26.30 -63.19
N PHE A 124 -20.77 -26.47 -61.88
CA PHE A 124 -20.07 -27.52 -61.16
C PHE A 124 -21.06 -28.17 -60.20
N GLN A 125 -21.42 -29.42 -60.49
CA GLN A 125 -22.08 -30.31 -59.54
C GLN A 125 -21.16 -30.48 -58.32
N LEU A 126 -21.69 -30.16 -57.14
CA LEU A 126 -21.15 -30.60 -55.87
C LEU A 126 -21.35 -32.11 -55.78
N ASP A 127 -20.30 -32.86 -56.11
CA ASP A 127 -20.20 -34.26 -55.72
C ASP A 127 -19.91 -34.33 -54.21
N ALA A 128 -20.72 -35.14 -53.53
CA ALA A 128 -20.76 -35.25 -52.09
C ALA A 128 -19.45 -35.82 -51.52
N ALA A 129 -18.65 -34.96 -50.87
CA ALA A 129 -17.63 -35.34 -49.91
C ALA A 129 -17.52 -34.26 -48.81
N ASP A 130 -18.57 -34.11 -48.02
CA ASP A 130 -18.64 -33.12 -46.93
C ASP A 130 -17.72 -33.49 -45.76
N SER A 131 -16.49 -33.00 -45.83
CA SER A 131 -15.69 -32.68 -44.67
C SER A 131 -15.11 -31.28 -44.86
N SER A 132 -15.50 -30.32 -44.02
CA SER A 132 -14.86 -29.02 -43.98
C SER A 132 -13.48 -29.19 -43.32
N SER A 133 -12.43 -28.77 -44.02
CA SER A 133 -11.07 -28.77 -43.49
C SER A 133 -10.56 -27.34 -43.38
N ILE A 134 -10.08 -26.96 -42.20
CA ILE A 134 -9.49 -25.64 -41.95
C ILE A 134 -8.01 -25.85 -41.65
N LYS A 135 -7.16 -25.12 -42.38
CA LYS A 135 -5.72 -25.08 -42.15
C LYS A 135 -5.36 -23.92 -41.25
N ILE A 136 -4.61 -24.20 -40.19
CA ILE A 136 -4.15 -23.22 -39.20
C ILE A 136 -2.62 -23.35 -39.10
N ILE A 137 -1.92 -22.23 -39.22
CA ILE A 137 -0.48 -22.15 -38.96
C ILE A 137 -0.32 -21.52 -37.59
N ALA A 138 0.25 -22.27 -36.64
CA ALA A 138 0.45 -21.80 -35.27
C ALA A 138 1.92 -22.01 -34.84
N PRO A 139 2.49 -21.09 -34.03
CA PRO A 139 3.81 -21.30 -33.43
C PRO A 139 3.74 -22.32 -32.29
N VAL A 140 4.74 -23.19 -32.17
CA VAL A 140 4.87 -24.09 -31.02
C VAL A 140 5.11 -23.27 -29.74
N VAL A 141 4.23 -23.43 -28.75
CA VAL A 141 4.39 -22.88 -27.40
C VAL A 141 4.80 -24.03 -26.48
N SER A 142 6.01 -23.96 -25.93
CA SER A 142 6.52 -24.93 -24.98
C SER A 142 6.44 -24.37 -23.56
N ASP A 143 5.73 -25.08 -22.67
CA ASP A 143 5.87 -24.95 -21.22
C ASP A 143 6.76 -26.10 -20.71
N ALA A 144 8.10 -26.02 -20.75
CA ALA A 144 8.93 -26.82 -19.83
C ALA A 144 10.45 -26.58 -19.89
N SER A 145 11.02 -26.36 -18.70
CA SER A 145 12.07 -27.11 -17.96
C SER A 145 13.02 -28.15 -18.60
N SER A 146 13.06 -28.39 -19.92
CA SER A 146 14.08 -29.24 -20.55
C SER A 146 14.76 -28.57 -21.75
N ALA A 147 16.07 -28.78 -21.90
CA ALA A 147 16.89 -28.12 -22.94
C ALA A 147 16.46 -28.48 -24.38
N ALA A 148 15.84 -29.65 -24.59
CA ALA A 148 15.37 -30.07 -25.92
C ALA A 148 14.08 -29.35 -26.38
N ALA A 149 13.29 -28.80 -25.44
CA ALA A 149 12.04 -28.11 -25.75
C ALA A 149 12.23 -26.63 -26.12
N ALA A 150 13.38 -26.04 -25.76
CA ALA A 150 13.72 -24.66 -26.08
C ALA A 150 14.03 -24.44 -27.58
N ASP A 151 14.57 -25.45 -28.27
CA ASP A 151 15.05 -25.32 -29.66
C ASP A 151 13.93 -25.27 -30.73
N ILE A 152 12.68 -25.57 -30.35
CA ILE A 152 11.52 -25.58 -31.26
C ILE A 152 10.45 -24.52 -30.92
N SER A 153 10.63 -23.78 -29.83
CA SER A 153 9.73 -22.71 -29.43
C SER A 153 9.65 -21.63 -30.52
N GLY A 154 8.46 -21.41 -31.09
CA GLY A 154 8.23 -20.45 -32.17
C GLY A 154 8.31 -21.01 -33.60
N ALA A 155 8.63 -22.29 -33.80
CA ALA A 155 8.57 -22.91 -35.12
C ALA A 155 7.11 -23.02 -35.61
N PRO A 156 6.79 -22.67 -36.88
CA PRO A 156 5.43 -22.79 -37.41
C PRO A 156 5.11 -24.25 -37.69
N VAL A 157 3.97 -24.72 -37.17
CA VAL A 157 3.44 -26.05 -37.45
C VAL A 157 2.11 -25.91 -38.15
N GLU A 158 1.89 -26.72 -39.18
CA GLU A 158 0.66 -26.74 -39.95
C GLU A 158 -0.32 -27.73 -39.32
N MET A 159 -1.49 -27.25 -38.90
CA MET A 159 -2.57 -28.08 -38.39
C MET A 159 -3.73 -28.07 -39.38
N THR A 160 -4.22 -29.25 -39.72
CA THR A 160 -5.45 -29.41 -40.50
C THR A 160 -6.51 -30.01 -39.60
N VAL A 161 -7.59 -29.25 -39.38
CA VAL A 161 -8.74 -29.70 -38.60
C VAL A 161 -9.83 -30.10 -39.57
N THR A 162 -10.22 -31.37 -39.54
CA THR A 162 -11.26 -31.92 -40.42
C THR A 162 -12.41 -32.44 -39.58
N THR A 163 -13.59 -31.87 -39.76
CA THR A 163 -14.80 -32.33 -39.06
C THR A 163 -15.60 -33.25 -39.98
N LYS A 164 -15.84 -34.48 -39.52
CA LYS A 164 -16.69 -35.44 -40.23
C LYS A 164 -18.15 -35.27 -39.81
N LYS A 165 -19.10 -35.65 -40.67
CA LYS A 165 -20.56 -35.65 -40.39
C LYS A 165 -20.98 -36.44 -39.14
N SER A 166 -20.11 -37.30 -38.61
CA SER A 166 -20.32 -38.02 -37.34
C SER A 166 -20.10 -37.16 -36.08
N GLY A 167 -19.79 -35.87 -36.21
CA GLY A 167 -19.40 -35.00 -35.10
C GLY A 167 -17.95 -35.20 -34.63
N THR A 168 -17.21 -36.12 -35.27
CA THR A 168 -15.81 -36.40 -34.92
C THR A 168 -14.88 -35.41 -35.61
N THR A 169 -14.20 -34.58 -34.82
CA THR A 169 -13.15 -33.68 -35.30
C THR A 169 -11.79 -34.38 -35.24
N VAL A 170 -11.11 -34.46 -36.39
CA VAL A 170 -9.76 -35.04 -36.52
C VAL A 170 -8.77 -33.90 -36.72
N ILE A 171 -7.73 -33.84 -35.88
CA ILE A 171 -6.67 -32.82 -35.95
C ILE A 171 -5.40 -33.51 -36.43
N ASN A 172 -4.96 -33.18 -37.64
CA ASN A 172 -3.69 -33.65 -38.20
C ASN A 172 -2.64 -32.55 -38.05
N ILE A 173 -1.53 -32.88 -37.40
CA ILE A 173 -0.40 -31.97 -37.19
C ILE A 173 0.72 -32.42 -38.12
N THR A 174 1.09 -31.57 -39.08
CA THR A 174 2.19 -31.85 -40.01
C THR A 174 3.45 -31.12 -39.53
N PRO A 175 4.48 -31.84 -39.05
CA PRO A 175 5.71 -31.22 -38.61
C PRO A 175 6.52 -30.67 -39.81
N PRO A 176 7.28 -29.57 -39.65
CA PRO A 176 8.17 -29.06 -40.69
C PRO A 176 9.21 -30.13 -41.09
N CYS A 177 9.53 -30.19 -42.39
CA CYS A 177 10.19 -31.33 -43.08
C CYS A 177 11.66 -31.63 -42.68
N LYS A 178 12.14 -31.20 -41.51
CA LYS A 178 13.48 -31.48 -40.96
C LYS A 178 13.49 -31.57 -39.43
N MET A 179 12.61 -32.38 -38.83
CA MET A 179 12.70 -32.70 -37.39
C MET A 179 13.30 -34.09 -37.16
N GLU A 180 14.18 -34.21 -36.16
CA GLU A 180 14.77 -35.48 -35.74
C GLU A 180 13.72 -36.41 -35.11
N HIS A 181 13.89 -37.72 -35.31
CA HIS A 181 12.91 -38.77 -34.96
C HIS A 181 12.46 -38.77 -33.49
N ARG A 182 13.31 -38.30 -32.56
CA ARG A 182 12.99 -38.22 -31.11
C ARG A 182 12.02 -37.07 -30.75
N LEU A 183 11.98 -36.00 -31.55
CA LEU A 183 11.06 -34.87 -31.34
C LEU A 183 9.65 -35.16 -31.83
N LEU A 184 9.53 -35.97 -32.89
CA LEU A 184 8.27 -36.52 -33.38
C LEU A 184 7.57 -37.39 -32.32
N GLU A 185 8.30 -38.27 -31.62
CA GLU A 185 7.75 -39.10 -30.55
C GLU A 185 7.24 -38.27 -29.35
N HIS A 186 7.89 -37.14 -29.02
CA HIS A 186 7.44 -36.25 -27.96
C HIS A 186 6.13 -35.51 -28.32
N LEU A 187 6.02 -35.02 -29.56
CA LEU A 187 4.78 -34.41 -30.07
C LEU A 187 3.61 -35.40 -30.12
N HIS A 188 3.86 -36.65 -30.50
CA HIS A 188 2.83 -37.70 -30.53
C HIS A 188 2.40 -38.21 -29.15
N SER A 189 3.20 -37.97 -28.09
CA SER A 189 2.92 -38.43 -26.71
C SER A 189 2.45 -37.32 -25.76
N THR A 190 2.39 -36.06 -26.23
CA THR A 190 1.94 -34.92 -25.42
C THR A 190 0.43 -34.72 -25.56
N PRO A 191 -0.35 -34.65 -24.45
CA PRO A 191 -1.80 -34.49 -24.53
C PRO A 191 -2.19 -33.10 -25.09
N LEU A 192 -3.17 -33.04 -26.01
CA LEU A 192 -3.62 -31.83 -26.72
C LEU A 192 -3.86 -30.56 -25.87
N PRO A 193 -4.35 -30.62 -24.61
CA PRO A 193 -4.52 -29.44 -23.74
C PRO A 193 -3.22 -28.69 -23.46
N SER A 194 -2.06 -29.32 -23.66
CA SER A 194 -0.73 -28.71 -23.46
C SER A 194 -0.29 -27.86 -24.66
N ILE A 195 -0.99 -27.92 -25.80
CA ILE A 195 -0.62 -27.23 -27.05
C ILE A 195 -1.56 -26.04 -27.33
N ILE A 196 -2.77 -26.02 -26.77
CA ILE A 196 -3.70 -24.88 -26.83
C ILE A 196 -4.49 -24.80 -25.50
N SER A 197 -4.42 -23.65 -24.82
CA SER A 197 -5.13 -23.40 -23.55
C SER A 197 -6.60 -23.01 -23.77
N ALA A 198 -7.53 -23.89 -23.40
CA ALA A 198 -8.84 -23.51 -22.83
C ALA A 198 -9.47 -24.70 -22.10
N GLU A 199 -9.71 -24.58 -20.79
CA GLU A 199 -10.59 -25.48 -20.03
C GLU A 199 -11.87 -24.74 -19.62
N VAL A 200 -13.00 -25.43 -19.48
CA VAL A 200 -13.72 -25.61 -18.20
C VAL A 200 -14.63 -26.84 -18.34
N ALA A 201 -14.58 -27.72 -17.34
CA ALA A 201 -15.52 -28.82 -17.10
C ALA A 201 -16.75 -28.35 -16.29
N LYS A 202 -17.92 -28.98 -16.48
CA LYS A 202 -18.83 -29.33 -15.36
C LYS A 202 -20.02 -30.21 -15.81
N ASP A 203 -19.96 -31.44 -15.31
CA ASP A 203 -21.00 -32.32 -14.76
C ASP A 203 -22.33 -32.63 -15.47
N CYS A 204 -22.53 -33.94 -15.51
CA CYS A 204 -23.65 -34.75 -15.93
C CYS A 204 -24.95 -34.47 -15.14
N PRO A 205 -26.10 -34.43 -15.86
CA PRO A 205 -27.31 -35.04 -15.35
C PRO A 205 -27.89 -36.06 -16.34
N ASP A 206 -28.35 -37.18 -15.76
CA ASP A 206 -29.40 -38.09 -16.25
C ASP A 206 -29.01 -39.27 -17.19
N LEU A 207 -28.53 -40.35 -16.59
CA LEU A 207 -28.64 -41.71 -17.13
C LEU A 207 -30.05 -42.27 -16.87
N SER A 208 -30.98 -41.93 -17.75
CA SER A 208 -32.23 -42.66 -17.88
C SER A 208 -31.98 -44.04 -18.49
N LYS A 209 -32.16 -45.09 -17.67
CA LYS A 209 -32.78 -46.41 -17.98
C LYS A 209 -32.21 -47.52 -17.08
N ARG A 210 -32.91 -47.78 -15.97
CA ARG A 210 -33.27 -49.15 -15.56
C ARG A 210 -34.52 -49.09 -14.68
N ARG A 211 -35.66 -49.38 -15.30
CA ARG A 211 -36.87 -49.80 -14.60
C ARG A 211 -36.55 -51.11 -13.88
N THR A 212 -36.80 -51.18 -12.58
CA THR A 212 -37.53 -52.30 -11.97
C THR A 212 -38.08 -51.86 -10.63
N SER A 213 -39.33 -52.23 -10.43
CA SER A 213 -40.25 -51.92 -9.35
C SER A 213 -39.78 -52.37 -7.96
N SER A 214 -40.07 -51.60 -6.92
CA SER A 214 -41.19 -51.88 -6.01
C SER A 214 -41.15 -50.97 -4.77
N VAL A 215 -42.34 -50.51 -4.42
CA VAL A 215 -42.73 -49.78 -3.21
C VAL A 215 -42.53 -50.67 -1.99
N LEU A 216 -42.08 -50.11 -0.85
CA LEU A 216 -42.56 -50.45 0.51
C LEU A 216 -42.03 -49.47 1.58
N GLU A 217 -42.95 -48.64 2.05
CA GLU A 217 -43.19 -48.12 3.41
C GLU A 217 -42.04 -47.62 4.32
N ALA A 218 -42.17 -46.34 4.66
CA ALA A 218 -41.55 -45.71 5.82
C ALA A 218 -42.14 -46.24 7.14
N LYS A 219 -41.28 -46.46 8.14
CA LYS A 219 -41.66 -46.48 9.55
C LYS A 219 -40.81 -45.48 10.32
N ASP A 220 -41.51 -44.54 10.93
CA ASP A 220 -41.05 -43.66 12.00
C ASP A 220 -40.31 -44.42 13.10
N SER A 221 -39.18 -43.86 13.56
CA SER A 221 -38.85 -43.88 14.99
C SER A 221 -37.93 -42.71 15.33
N THR A 222 -38.56 -41.69 15.88
CA THR A 222 -37.93 -40.62 16.67
C THR A 222 -37.22 -41.23 17.88
N LYS A 223 -35.90 -41.00 17.99
CA LYS A 223 -35.20 -40.99 19.27
C LYS A 223 -34.26 -39.79 19.33
N SER A 224 -34.55 -38.90 20.28
CA SER A 224 -33.70 -37.80 20.70
C SER A 224 -32.32 -38.34 21.13
N LEU A 225 -31.26 -37.81 20.54
CA LEU A 225 -29.90 -37.96 21.03
C LEU A 225 -29.27 -36.57 20.99
N GLY A 226 -28.92 -36.09 22.18
CA GLY A 226 -28.34 -34.77 22.41
C GLY A 226 -27.07 -34.53 21.59
N GLU A 227 -26.83 -33.26 21.36
CA GLU A 227 -25.68 -32.71 20.63
C GLU A 227 -24.36 -33.13 21.27
N MET A 228 -23.82 -34.27 20.84
CA MET A 228 -22.38 -34.44 20.80
C MET A 228 -21.90 -33.87 19.46
N ARG A 229 -21.55 -32.57 19.44
CA ARG A 229 -20.65 -32.05 18.41
C ARG A 229 -19.34 -32.82 18.52
N GLN A 230 -19.17 -33.83 17.67
CA GLN A 230 -17.88 -34.48 17.49
C GLN A 230 -16.86 -33.39 17.13
N GLN A 231 -15.81 -33.24 17.93
CA GLN A 231 -14.65 -32.45 17.54
C GLN A 231 -14.16 -32.97 16.19
N PRO A 232 -13.91 -32.12 15.17
CA PRO A 232 -13.38 -32.57 13.90
C PRO A 232 -12.07 -33.33 14.17
N LYS A 233 -11.92 -34.53 13.57
CA LYS A 233 -10.69 -35.33 13.66
C LYS A 233 -9.49 -34.40 13.44
N GLU A 234 -8.64 -34.23 14.45
CA GLU A 234 -7.45 -33.38 14.35
C GLU A 234 -6.61 -33.83 13.14
N LEU A 235 -6.56 -33.00 12.10
CA LEU A 235 -5.66 -33.20 10.99
C LEU A 235 -4.25 -32.91 11.52
N ASN A 236 -3.36 -33.91 11.44
CA ASN A 236 -1.96 -33.82 11.88
C ASN A 236 -1.01 -33.85 10.67
N LYS A 237 -1.37 -33.14 9.60
CA LYS A 237 -0.63 -33.06 8.33
C LYS A 237 -0.09 -31.64 8.07
N GLY A 238 0.01 -30.82 9.11
CA GLY A 238 0.52 -29.45 9.02
C GLY A 238 1.97 -29.39 8.55
N PRO A 239 2.48 -28.18 8.26
CA PRO A 239 1.84 -26.90 8.56
C PRO A 239 0.90 -26.35 7.47
N ASP A 240 0.90 -26.93 6.26
CA ASP A 240 0.13 -26.41 5.10
C ASP A 240 -1.30 -26.98 4.96
N GLN A 241 -1.83 -27.63 5.99
CA GLN A 241 -3.19 -28.17 5.97
C GLN A 241 -4.26 -27.10 6.16
N LEU A 242 -5.48 -27.38 5.71
CA LEU A 242 -6.67 -26.55 5.91
C LEU A 242 -7.62 -27.23 6.87
N PHE A 243 -8.08 -26.51 7.89
CA PHE A 243 -9.17 -26.97 8.75
C PHE A 243 -10.52 -26.62 8.13
N PRO A 244 -11.55 -27.48 8.27
CA PRO A 244 -12.89 -27.15 7.80
C PRO A 244 -13.41 -25.87 8.45
N ALA A 245 -14.01 -24.99 7.65
CA ALA A 245 -14.61 -23.75 8.11
C ALA A 245 -15.72 -23.31 7.15
N ASP A 246 -16.86 -22.92 7.70
CA ASP A 246 -18.04 -22.52 6.93
C ASP A 246 -18.22 -20.99 6.86
N SER A 247 -17.43 -20.24 7.64
CA SER A 247 -17.49 -18.77 7.75
C SER A 247 -16.17 -18.13 7.28
N TYR A 248 -16.26 -16.96 6.64
CA TYR A 248 -15.09 -16.13 6.32
C TYR A 248 -14.50 -15.42 7.54
N THR A 249 -15.23 -15.38 8.66
CA THR A 249 -14.81 -14.72 9.89
C THR A 249 -14.93 -15.62 11.11
N THR A 250 -14.10 -15.34 12.10
CA THR A 250 -14.17 -15.87 13.46
C THR A 250 -13.54 -14.87 14.41
N THR A 251 -13.93 -14.90 15.68
CA THR A 251 -13.31 -14.11 16.76
C THR A 251 -12.64 -14.99 17.80
N ALA A 252 -12.72 -16.31 17.64
CA ALA A 252 -12.11 -17.28 18.54
C ALA A 252 -10.64 -17.51 18.18
N ALA A 253 -9.77 -17.48 19.20
CA ALA A 253 -8.34 -17.74 19.08
C ALA A 253 -8.01 -19.06 18.34
N THR A 254 -8.80 -20.11 18.61
CA THR A 254 -8.62 -21.45 18.02
C THR A 254 -9.35 -21.63 16.69
N GLY A 255 -10.11 -20.62 16.24
CA GLY A 255 -10.97 -20.70 15.07
C GLY A 255 -10.20 -20.81 13.75
N ALA A 256 -10.85 -21.41 12.76
CA ALA A 256 -10.41 -21.41 11.37
C ALA A 256 -11.42 -20.64 10.51
N VAL A 257 -10.97 -20.10 9.38
CA VAL A 257 -11.85 -19.39 8.41
C VAL A 257 -11.83 -20.03 7.04
N LYS A 258 -12.91 -19.85 6.30
CA LYS A 258 -12.99 -20.16 4.87
C LYS A 258 -12.09 -19.19 4.11
N LEU A 259 -11.32 -19.70 3.14
CA LEU A 259 -10.50 -18.87 2.26
C LEU A 259 -11.24 -18.59 0.95
N LYS A 260 -11.10 -17.37 0.42
CA LYS A 260 -11.65 -16.96 -0.88
C LYS A 260 -10.71 -17.38 -2.01
N ILE A 261 -10.74 -18.66 -2.36
CA ILE A 261 -9.91 -19.23 -3.44
C ILE A 261 -10.74 -19.24 -4.74
N ASP A 262 -10.20 -18.62 -5.78
CA ASP A 262 -10.82 -18.62 -7.12
C ASP A 262 -10.32 -19.81 -7.96
N GLU A 263 -11.01 -20.10 -9.07
CA GLU A 263 -10.62 -21.16 -10.01
C GLU A 263 -9.32 -20.81 -10.77
N ARG A 264 -9.01 -19.52 -10.96
CA ARG A 264 -7.85 -19.05 -11.75
C ARG A 264 -7.22 -17.77 -11.18
N GLY A 265 -6.00 -17.48 -11.61
CA GLY A 265 -5.31 -16.22 -11.33
C GLY A 265 -4.64 -16.19 -9.95
N MET A 266 -4.37 -14.98 -9.43
CA MET A 266 -3.63 -14.82 -8.18
C MET A 266 -4.33 -15.46 -6.98
N ALA A 267 -5.67 -15.45 -6.94
CA ALA A 267 -6.44 -16.03 -5.85
C ALA A 267 -6.49 -17.58 -5.87
N SER A 268 -6.12 -18.24 -6.98
CA SER A 268 -6.12 -19.71 -7.10
C SER A 268 -4.85 -20.39 -6.60
N ILE A 269 -3.82 -19.62 -6.21
CA ILE A 269 -2.54 -20.16 -5.74
C ILE A 269 -2.77 -20.97 -4.44
N PRO A 270 -2.24 -22.19 -4.31
CA PRO A 270 -2.41 -22.98 -3.09
C PRO A 270 -1.97 -22.22 -1.83
N PRO A 271 -2.80 -22.19 -0.76
CA PRO A 271 -2.44 -21.60 0.53
C PRO A 271 -1.12 -22.13 1.08
N LEU A 272 -0.39 -21.26 1.79
CA LEU A 272 0.94 -21.56 2.30
C LEU A 272 1.09 -21.08 3.74
N SER A 273 1.63 -21.94 4.60
CA SER A 273 1.96 -21.57 5.98
C SER A 273 3.21 -20.70 6.04
N VAL A 274 3.31 -19.90 7.11
CA VAL A 274 4.51 -19.08 7.37
C VAL A 274 5.78 -19.94 7.55
N PRO A 275 5.76 -21.07 8.31
CA PRO A 275 6.91 -21.96 8.38
C PRO A 275 7.36 -22.50 7.02
N THR A 276 6.41 -22.96 6.19
CA THR A 276 6.76 -23.47 4.84
C THR A 276 7.30 -22.35 3.96
N LEU A 277 6.81 -21.12 4.05
CA LEU A 277 7.34 -19.99 3.30
C LEU A 277 8.84 -19.79 3.59
N LEU A 278 9.23 -19.75 4.86
CA LEU A 278 10.64 -19.61 5.24
C LEU A 278 11.46 -20.81 4.76
N GLN A 279 10.97 -22.05 4.93
CA GLN A 279 11.64 -23.25 4.46
C GLN A 279 11.87 -23.26 2.94
N ARG A 280 10.85 -22.87 2.15
CA ARG A 280 10.96 -22.76 0.68
C ARG A 280 11.99 -21.72 0.27
N THR A 281 12.12 -20.63 1.02
CA THR A 281 13.10 -19.59 0.71
C THR A 281 14.50 -19.99 1.12
N VAL A 282 14.68 -20.71 2.24
CA VAL A 282 15.96 -21.33 2.58
C VAL A 282 16.39 -22.33 1.51
N ALA A 283 15.47 -23.16 1.01
CA ALA A 283 15.78 -24.12 -0.05
C ALA A 283 16.29 -23.46 -1.34
N ARG A 284 15.89 -22.21 -1.62
CA ARG A 284 16.32 -21.43 -2.79
C ARG A 284 17.55 -20.55 -2.53
N HIS A 285 17.69 -20.03 -1.31
CA HIS A 285 18.60 -18.93 -0.97
C HIS A 285 19.41 -19.16 0.32
N MET A 286 19.75 -20.41 0.65
CA MET A 286 20.28 -20.80 1.97
C MET A 286 21.44 -19.93 2.50
N ASP A 287 22.41 -19.60 1.64
CA ASP A 287 23.61 -18.84 2.01
C ASP A 287 23.48 -17.34 1.70
N HIS A 288 22.34 -16.91 1.15
CA HIS A 288 22.09 -15.51 0.86
C HIS A 288 21.85 -14.72 2.17
N PRO A 289 22.38 -13.50 2.33
CA PRO A 289 22.10 -12.64 3.47
C PRO A 289 20.59 -12.31 3.56
N ALA A 290 19.97 -12.68 4.68
CA ALA A 290 18.57 -12.39 4.98
C ALA A 290 18.44 -11.13 5.85
N LEU A 291 19.16 -11.08 6.97
CA LEU A 291 19.05 -10.01 7.97
C LEU A 291 20.40 -9.33 8.20
N CYS A 292 20.41 -8.01 8.30
CA CYS A 292 21.62 -7.21 8.51
C CYS A 292 21.37 -6.12 9.57
N VAL A 293 22.11 -6.12 10.68
CA VAL A 293 22.03 -5.06 11.70
C VAL A 293 23.42 -4.52 12.00
N LYS A 294 23.51 -3.22 12.28
CA LYS A 294 24.77 -2.58 12.66
C LYS A 294 24.96 -2.67 14.18
N ARG A 295 26.07 -3.24 14.63
CA ARG A 295 26.50 -3.33 16.03
C ARG A 295 27.97 -2.90 16.12
N ASP A 296 28.29 -2.01 17.05
CA ASP A 296 29.64 -1.47 17.23
C ASP A 296 30.27 -0.96 15.92
N GLY A 297 29.46 -0.27 15.11
CA GLY A 297 29.86 0.29 13.81
C GLY A 297 30.00 -0.73 12.67
N LYS A 298 29.78 -2.04 12.90
CA LYS A 298 29.93 -3.10 11.90
C LYS A 298 28.59 -3.76 11.56
N TRP A 299 28.40 -4.10 10.28
CA TRP A 299 27.24 -4.88 9.84
C TRP A 299 27.42 -6.35 10.18
N ILE A 300 26.56 -6.85 11.06
CA ILE A 300 26.40 -8.27 11.37
C ILE A 300 25.28 -8.82 10.50
N LYS A 301 25.49 -10.00 9.91
CA LYS A 301 24.61 -10.60 8.91
C LYS A 301 24.18 -12.00 9.30
N TRP A 302 22.94 -12.35 8.99
CA TRP A 302 22.42 -13.71 9.03
C TRP A 302 22.12 -14.16 7.61
N THR A 303 22.54 -15.37 7.25
CA THR A 303 22.03 -16.04 6.05
C THR A 303 20.63 -16.58 6.31
N TYR A 304 19.88 -16.92 5.26
CA TYR A 304 18.58 -17.59 5.42
C TYR A 304 18.69 -18.90 6.22
N LYS A 305 19.77 -19.67 6.05
CA LYS A 305 20.04 -20.88 6.85
C LYS A 305 20.17 -20.56 8.35
N GLN A 306 20.94 -19.53 8.70
CA GLN A 306 21.11 -19.10 10.09
C GLN A 306 19.80 -18.55 10.65
N TYR A 307 19.05 -17.82 9.83
CA TYR A 307 17.76 -17.26 10.22
C TYR A 307 16.73 -18.34 10.55
N LEU A 308 16.57 -19.36 9.69
CA LEU A 308 15.70 -20.51 10.00
C LEU A 308 16.19 -21.27 11.24
N HIS A 309 17.50 -21.47 11.39
CA HIS A 309 18.04 -22.10 12.59
C HIS A 309 17.66 -21.34 13.86
N ASP A 310 17.88 -20.03 13.89
CA ASP A 310 17.59 -19.20 15.06
C ASP A 310 16.07 -19.15 15.36
N VAL A 311 15.22 -19.11 14.34
CA VAL A 311 13.76 -19.20 14.48
C VAL A 311 13.36 -20.54 15.10
N THR A 312 13.90 -21.67 14.61
CA THR A 312 13.61 -23.00 15.15
C THR A 312 14.09 -23.13 16.59
N VAL A 313 15.30 -22.66 16.91
CA VAL A 313 15.85 -22.69 18.27
C VAL A 313 15.01 -21.84 19.23
N CYS A 314 14.65 -20.62 18.83
CA CYS A 314 13.81 -19.74 19.63
C CYS A 314 12.40 -20.33 19.83
N ALA A 315 11.79 -20.94 18.79
CA ALA A 315 10.50 -21.61 18.91
C ALA A 315 10.52 -22.76 19.92
N LYS A 316 11.58 -23.59 19.88
CA LYS A 316 11.80 -24.66 20.85
C LYS A 316 11.91 -24.11 22.28
N ALA A 317 12.61 -22.99 22.46
CA ALA A 317 12.74 -22.34 23.74
C ALA A 317 11.37 -21.85 24.25
N PHE A 318 10.56 -21.22 23.41
CA PHE A 318 9.20 -20.78 23.77
C PHE A 318 8.31 -21.95 24.17
N ILE A 319 8.34 -23.07 23.44
CA ILE A 319 7.59 -24.27 23.84
C ILE A 319 8.08 -24.78 25.21
N ARG A 320 9.39 -24.79 25.44
CA ARG A 320 9.98 -25.25 26.71
C ARG A 320 9.65 -24.35 27.90
N LEU A 321 9.53 -23.05 27.67
CA LEU A 321 9.05 -22.05 28.63
C LEU A 321 7.54 -22.15 28.89
N GLY A 322 6.85 -22.99 28.13
CA GLY A 322 5.44 -23.31 28.34
C GLY A 322 4.47 -22.52 27.48
N LEU A 323 4.89 -21.96 26.35
CA LEU A 323 3.99 -21.33 25.39
C LEU A 323 2.91 -22.33 24.93
N GLU A 324 1.67 -22.02 25.28
CA GLU A 324 0.47 -22.74 24.85
C GLU A 324 0.10 -22.36 23.41
N ARG A 325 -0.60 -23.27 22.72
CA ARG A 325 -1.11 -22.94 21.38
C ARG A 325 -2.16 -21.85 21.52
N PHE A 326 -2.16 -20.92 20.57
CA PHE A 326 -3.09 -19.79 20.55
C PHE A 326 -2.98 -18.86 21.78
N HIS A 327 -1.88 -18.93 22.53
CA HIS A 327 -1.44 -17.88 23.45
C HIS A 327 -0.36 -17.03 22.78
N SER A 328 -0.21 -15.78 23.21
CA SER A 328 0.71 -14.84 22.56
C SER A 328 2.11 -14.84 23.17
N VAL A 329 3.07 -14.59 22.28
CA VAL A 329 4.36 -13.98 22.64
C VAL A 329 4.23 -12.49 22.31
N CYS A 330 4.18 -11.64 23.33
CA CYS A 330 4.18 -10.20 23.12
C CYS A 330 5.61 -9.70 22.89
N ILE A 331 5.82 -8.87 21.87
CA ILE A 331 7.16 -8.38 21.49
C ILE A 331 7.17 -6.85 21.53
N LEU A 332 7.96 -6.29 22.46
CA LEU A 332 8.02 -4.86 22.76
C LEU A 332 9.46 -4.34 22.56
N GLY A 333 9.73 -3.78 21.39
CA GLY A 333 11.07 -3.32 21.05
C GLY A 333 11.18 -2.68 19.68
N PHE A 334 12.29 -1.99 19.45
CA PHE A 334 12.66 -1.45 18.15
C PHE A 334 13.08 -2.56 17.17
N ASN A 335 13.10 -2.23 15.88
CA ASN A 335 13.35 -3.18 14.83
C ASN A 335 14.74 -3.82 14.95
N SER A 336 14.78 -5.15 14.99
CA SER A 336 16.01 -5.92 15.14
C SER A 336 15.83 -7.34 14.58
N PRO A 337 16.94 -8.06 14.31
CA PRO A 337 16.87 -9.48 13.99
C PRO A 337 16.15 -10.29 15.09
N GLU A 338 16.44 -10.00 16.37
CA GLU A 338 15.82 -10.68 17.51
C GLU A 338 14.31 -10.49 17.54
N TRP A 339 13.81 -9.30 17.20
CA TRP A 339 12.38 -9.03 17.09
C TRP A 339 11.72 -9.96 16.06
N ILE A 340 12.27 -10.01 14.84
CA ILE A 340 11.68 -10.84 13.77
C ILE A 340 11.85 -12.33 14.07
N ILE A 341 12.98 -12.74 14.66
CA ILE A 341 13.19 -14.13 15.09
C ILE A 341 12.14 -14.53 16.14
N ALA A 342 11.86 -13.67 17.12
CA ALA A 342 10.83 -13.93 18.12
C ALA A 342 9.41 -14.00 17.51
N ASP A 343 9.10 -13.13 16.54
CA ASP A 343 7.81 -13.13 15.82
C ASP A 343 7.58 -14.45 15.09
N LEU A 344 8.51 -14.86 14.24
CA LEU A 344 8.40 -16.14 13.52
C LEU A 344 8.48 -17.34 14.47
N ALA A 345 9.29 -17.27 15.53
CA ALA A 345 9.39 -18.35 16.51
C ALA A 345 8.07 -18.59 17.26
N ALA A 346 7.34 -17.53 17.60
CA ALA A 346 6.01 -17.63 18.21
C ALA A 346 5.03 -18.36 17.28
N ILE A 347 5.04 -18.01 15.99
CA ILE A 347 4.23 -18.65 14.95
C ILE A 347 4.61 -20.14 14.80
N HIS A 348 5.91 -20.44 14.71
CA HIS A 348 6.40 -21.80 14.56
C HIS A 348 6.10 -22.68 15.79
N ALA A 349 6.06 -22.08 16.99
CA ALA A 349 5.67 -22.75 18.22
C ALA A 349 4.14 -22.99 18.34
N GLY A 350 3.34 -22.44 17.42
CA GLY A 350 1.89 -22.52 17.40
C GLY A 350 1.17 -21.55 18.33
N GLY A 351 1.88 -20.54 18.83
CA GLY A 351 1.30 -19.38 19.49
C GLY A 351 1.04 -18.23 18.52
N PHE A 352 0.67 -17.07 19.07
CA PHE A 352 0.54 -15.83 18.31
C PHE A 352 1.78 -14.98 18.44
N ALA A 353 2.25 -14.43 17.31
CA ALA A 353 3.11 -13.27 17.36
C ALA A 353 2.27 -12.01 17.66
N ALA A 354 2.65 -11.22 18.67
CA ALA A 354 1.90 -10.02 19.05
C ALA A 354 2.84 -8.84 19.28
N GLY A 355 3.05 -8.02 18.25
CA GLY A 355 3.87 -6.82 18.36
C GLY A 355 3.18 -5.73 19.18
N ILE A 356 3.91 -5.12 20.12
CA ILE A 356 3.46 -3.97 20.92
C ILE A 356 4.35 -2.77 20.63
N TYR A 357 3.76 -1.60 20.38
CA TYR A 357 4.53 -0.38 20.14
C TYR A 357 5.33 0.01 21.38
N THR A 358 6.60 0.39 21.18
CA THR A 358 7.49 0.88 22.25
C THR A 358 6.97 2.15 22.93
N THR A 359 6.10 2.90 22.24
CA THR A 359 5.43 4.10 22.73
C THR A 359 4.15 3.83 23.53
N ASN A 360 3.66 2.59 23.57
CA ASN A 360 2.49 2.26 24.39
C ASN A 360 2.78 2.48 25.89
N SER A 361 1.75 2.93 26.62
CA SER A 361 1.76 2.99 28.08
C SER A 361 1.77 1.58 28.68
N ALA A 362 2.11 1.47 29.97
CA ALA A 362 2.02 0.19 30.68
C ALA A 362 0.60 -0.39 30.64
N GLU A 363 -0.43 0.44 30.83
CA GLU A 363 -1.83 0.03 30.72
C GLU A 363 -2.20 -0.52 29.33
N ALA A 364 -1.73 0.13 28.26
CA ALA A 364 -1.96 -0.38 26.91
C ALA A 364 -1.22 -1.70 26.66
N CYS A 365 0.00 -1.87 27.20
CA CYS A 365 0.71 -3.15 27.16
C CYS A 365 -0.05 -4.24 27.93
N LEU A 366 -0.57 -3.92 29.12
CA LEU A 366 -1.38 -4.85 29.92
C LEU A 366 -2.63 -5.29 29.14
N HIS A 367 -3.33 -4.37 28.49
CA HIS A 367 -4.49 -4.70 27.68
C HIS A 367 -4.15 -5.70 26.56
N CYS A 368 -3.08 -5.45 25.80
CA CYS A 368 -2.62 -6.37 24.77
C CYS A 368 -2.25 -7.74 25.35
N ALA A 369 -1.50 -7.77 26.45
CA ALA A 369 -1.07 -9.01 27.10
C ALA A 369 -2.26 -9.84 27.61
N LEU A 370 -3.28 -9.21 28.19
CA LEU A 370 -4.49 -9.90 28.64
C LEU A 370 -5.36 -10.38 27.47
N ASN A 371 -5.56 -9.54 26.45
CA ASN A 371 -6.39 -9.89 25.30
C ASN A 371 -5.82 -11.07 24.51
N GLY A 372 -4.50 -11.09 24.30
CA GLY A 372 -3.80 -12.16 23.59
C GLY A 372 -3.33 -13.32 24.48
N GLN A 373 -3.70 -13.35 25.77
CA GLN A 373 -3.26 -14.37 26.74
C GLN A 373 -1.73 -14.59 26.69
N ALA A 374 -0.96 -13.53 26.98
CA ALA A 374 0.49 -13.58 26.87
C ALA A 374 1.10 -14.57 27.86
N ASP A 375 1.75 -15.60 27.32
CA ASP A 375 2.57 -16.54 28.10
C ASP A 375 4.01 -16.03 28.23
N ILE A 376 4.49 -15.32 27.20
CA ILE A 376 5.88 -14.84 27.13
C ILE A 376 5.86 -13.39 26.66
N ILE A 377 6.67 -12.54 27.31
CA ILE A 377 6.90 -11.17 26.87
C ILE A 377 8.37 -10.98 26.55
N VAL A 378 8.67 -10.63 25.30
CA VAL A 378 10.02 -10.31 24.81
C VAL A 378 10.15 -8.78 24.76
N VAL A 379 11.14 -8.23 25.47
CA VAL A 379 11.42 -6.80 25.56
C VAL A 379 12.82 -6.47 25.05
N GLU A 380 12.98 -5.30 24.45
CA GLU A 380 14.28 -4.84 23.96
C GLU A 380 15.28 -4.63 25.08
N ASP A 381 14.98 -3.69 25.99
CA ASP A 381 15.95 -3.13 26.91
C ASP A 381 15.36 -2.95 28.32
N ARG A 382 16.14 -2.31 29.19
CA ARG A 382 15.73 -1.97 30.55
C ARG A 382 14.46 -1.11 30.60
N LYS A 383 14.30 -0.13 29.69
CA LYS A 383 13.14 0.78 29.70
C LYS A 383 11.85 0.02 29.40
N GLN A 384 11.87 -0.87 28.40
CA GLN A 384 10.72 -1.71 28.10
C GLN A 384 10.49 -2.76 29.19
N LEU A 385 11.55 -3.31 29.79
CA LEU A 385 11.44 -4.22 30.92
C LEU A 385 10.73 -3.58 32.12
N GLU A 386 11.15 -2.38 32.55
CA GLU A 386 10.55 -1.67 33.69
C GLU A 386 9.05 -1.43 33.49
N LYS A 387 8.64 -1.11 32.25
CA LYS A 387 7.23 -0.96 31.88
C LYS A 387 6.45 -2.26 32.13
N ILE A 388 6.98 -3.41 31.70
CA ILE A 388 6.31 -4.71 31.90
C ILE A 388 6.35 -5.15 33.36
N LEU A 389 7.46 -4.92 34.07
CA LEU A 389 7.56 -5.25 35.49
C LEU A 389 6.51 -4.51 36.34
N SER A 390 6.14 -3.28 35.97
CA SER A 390 5.10 -2.51 36.67
C SER A 390 3.68 -3.11 36.58
N ILE A 391 3.44 -4.02 35.63
CA ILE A 391 2.13 -4.64 35.37
C ILE A 391 2.16 -6.17 35.42
N LYS A 392 3.33 -6.79 35.61
CA LYS A 392 3.51 -8.25 35.44
C LYS A 392 2.56 -9.08 36.31
N ASP A 393 2.32 -8.63 37.54
CA ASP A 393 1.51 -9.36 38.53
C ASP A 393 0.01 -9.35 38.18
N GLN A 394 -0.38 -8.52 37.20
CA GLN A 394 -1.75 -8.46 36.65
C GLN A 394 -1.93 -9.38 35.45
N ILE A 395 -0.88 -10.07 34.97
CA ILE A 395 -0.91 -10.95 33.78
C ILE A 395 -0.84 -12.40 34.25
N PRO A 396 -1.98 -13.07 34.52
CA PRO A 396 -2.01 -14.38 35.18
C PRO A 396 -1.38 -15.51 34.37
N THR A 397 -1.34 -15.38 33.04
CA THR A 397 -0.76 -16.39 32.12
C THR A 397 0.75 -16.25 31.95
N LEU A 398 1.36 -15.15 32.42
CA LEU A 398 2.76 -14.84 32.13
C LEU A 398 3.71 -15.86 32.77
N LYS A 399 4.41 -16.63 31.95
CA LYS A 399 5.38 -17.66 32.33
C LYS A 399 6.83 -17.17 32.26
N ALA A 400 7.15 -16.27 31.32
CA ALA A 400 8.52 -15.78 31.16
C ALA A 400 8.59 -14.35 30.59
N ILE A 401 9.63 -13.62 31.00
CA ILE A 401 10.05 -12.37 30.37
C ILE A 401 11.45 -12.55 29.80
N VAL A 402 11.66 -12.16 28.55
CA VAL A 402 12.95 -12.21 27.85
C VAL A 402 13.42 -10.81 27.51
N GLN A 403 14.66 -10.45 27.84
CA GLN A 403 15.30 -9.20 27.40
C GLN A 403 16.40 -9.50 26.39
N TYR A 404 16.39 -8.84 25.23
CA TYR A 404 17.35 -9.12 24.15
C TYR A 404 18.51 -8.13 23.98
N THR A 405 18.42 -6.94 24.57
CA THR A 405 19.50 -5.94 24.57
C THR A 405 19.97 -5.65 26.00
N GLY A 406 21.28 -5.75 26.23
CA GLY A 406 21.88 -5.53 27.54
C GLY A 406 21.62 -6.67 28.53
N LYS A 407 22.02 -6.46 29.80
CA LYS A 407 21.79 -7.42 30.89
C LYS A 407 20.53 -7.02 31.68
N PRO A 408 19.60 -7.96 31.95
CA PRO A 408 18.52 -7.71 32.88
C PRO A 408 19.06 -7.30 34.25
N HIS A 409 18.39 -6.34 34.88
CA HIS A 409 18.74 -5.86 36.22
C HIS A 409 17.92 -6.54 37.34
N VAL A 410 17.00 -7.43 36.96
CA VAL A 410 16.10 -8.15 37.87
C VAL A 410 16.27 -9.64 37.68
N GLU A 411 16.29 -10.39 38.78
CA GLU A 411 16.33 -11.84 38.78
C GLU A 411 15.06 -12.45 38.15
N GLY A 412 15.20 -13.61 37.50
CA GLY A 412 14.09 -14.30 36.83
C GLY A 412 13.78 -13.82 35.41
N VAL A 413 14.42 -12.76 34.93
CA VAL A 413 14.33 -12.33 33.51
C VAL A 413 15.40 -13.05 32.69
N ILE A 414 14.98 -13.64 31.57
CA ILE A 414 15.83 -14.45 30.70
C ILE A 414 16.55 -13.54 29.69
N THR A 415 17.86 -13.71 29.53
CA THR A 415 18.62 -13.04 28.44
C THR A 415 18.39 -13.76 27.11
N TRP A 416 18.53 -13.05 25.99
CA TRP A 416 18.47 -13.70 24.66
C TRP A 416 19.41 -14.89 24.52
N SER A 417 20.65 -14.80 25.03
CA SER A 417 21.61 -15.91 24.99
C SER A 417 21.12 -17.13 25.78
N GLN A 418 20.53 -16.93 26.97
CA GLN A 418 19.94 -18.02 27.76
C GLN A 418 18.73 -18.63 27.04
N LEU A 419 17.88 -17.83 26.39
CA LEU A 419 16.76 -18.31 25.59
C LEU A 419 17.26 -19.22 24.47
N MET A 420 18.26 -18.79 23.70
CA MET A 420 18.83 -19.60 22.61
C MET A 420 19.50 -20.89 23.13
N HIS A 421 20.14 -20.84 24.30
CA HIS A 421 20.71 -22.03 24.93
C HIS A 421 19.63 -23.03 25.35
N LEU A 422 18.54 -22.55 25.93
CA LEU A 422 17.36 -23.37 26.30
C LEU A 422 16.75 -24.04 25.06
N GLY A 423 16.63 -23.29 23.96
CA GLY A 423 16.13 -23.81 22.69
C GLY A 423 17.01 -24.91 22.10
N ASN A 424 18.33 -24.72 22.13
CA ASN A 424 19.30 -25.73 21.64
C ASN A 424 19.27 -27.01 22.50
N ALA A 425 19.07 -26.88 23.81
CA ALA A 425 18.95 -28.02 24.72
C ALA A 425 17.60 -28.75 24.63
N THR A 426 16.60 -28.15 23.96
CA THR A 426 15.27 -28.75 23.81
C THR A 426 15.27 -29.76 22.64
N PRO A 427 14.60 -30.92 22.73
CA PRO A 427 14.50 -31.87 21.62
C PRO A 427 13.71 -31.35 20.40
N ASP A 428 14.07 -31.79 19.19
CA ASP A 428 13.43 -31.36 17.94
C ASP A 428 12.01 -31.91 17.76
N ASN A 429 11.70 -33.09 18.30
CA ASN A 429 10.36 -33.70 18.16
C ASN A 429 9.25 -32.82 18.74
N VAL A 430 9.54 -32.06 19.80
CA VAL A 430 8.59 -31.11 20.41
C VAL A 430 8.19 -30.01 19.42
N TYR A 431 9.14 -29.53 18.63
CA TYR A 431 8.91 -28.53 17.58
C TYR A 431 8.16 -29.14 16.39
N GLU A 432 8.58 -30.31 15.91
CA GLU A 432 7.90 -30.99 14.80
C GLU A 432 6.44 -31.34 15.13
N ASP A 433 6.15 -31.71 16.37
CA ASP A 433 4.78 -31.99 16.82
C ASP A 433 3.91 -30.73 16.92
N ARG A 434 4.50 -29.54 17.12
CA ARG A 434 3.77 -28.27 16.97
C ARG A 434 3.47 -27.99 15.50
N LEU A 435 4.45 -28.12 14.61
CA LEU A 435 4.27 -27.84 13.17
C LEU A 435 3.17 -28.69 12.54
N LYS A 436 3.11 -29.99 12.85
CA LYS A 436 2.06 -30.91 12.34
C LYS A 436 0.64 -30.49 12.68
N LYS A 437 0.46 -29.68 13.73
CA LYS A 437 -0.84 -29.21 14.24
C LYS A 437 -1.24 -27.83 13.73
N LEU A 438 -0.36 -27.12 13.03
CA LEU A 438 -0.68 -25.84 12.41
C LEU A 438 -1.60 -26.03 11.20
N ALA A 439 -2.42 -25.02 10.91
CA ALA A 439 -3.25 -24.97 9.71
C ALA A 439 -3.24 -23.55 9.15
N VAL A 440 -3.17 -23.43 7.82
CA VAL A 440 -2.95 -22.15 7.11
C VAL A 440 -4.07 -21.13 7.35
N ASN A 441 -5.28 -21.60 7.63
CA ASN A 441 -6.47 -20.80 7.83
C ASN A 441 -6.83 -20.56 9.32
N GLN A 442 -5.89 -20.83 10.23
CA GLN A 442 -5.96 -20.44 11.64
C GLN A 442 -5.08 -19.22 11.92
N CYS A 443 -5.41 -18.45 12.95
CA CYS A 443 -4.67 -17.25 13.33
C CYS A 443 -3.23 -17.58 13.72
N CYS A 444 -2.29 -16.74 13.30
CA CYS A 444 -0.86 -16.86 13.66
C CYS A 444 -0.26 -15.56 14.17
N THR A 445 -0.84 -14.40 13.85
CA THR A 445 -0.38 -13.10 14.34
C THR A 445 -1.55 -12.22 14.76
N LEU A 446 -1.30 -11.39 15.78
CA LEU A 446 -2.19 -10.36 16.28
C LEU A 446 -1.59 -8.99 16.01
N ILE A 447 -2.28 -8.20 15.18
CA ILE A 447 -1.93 -6.79 14.98
C ILE A 447 -2.82 -5.93 15.87
N TYR A 448 -2.24 -5.30 16.89
CA TYR A 448 -2.99 -4.39 17.76
C TYR A 448 -3.15 -3.02 17.12
N THR A 449 -4.40 -2.63 16.86
CA THR A 449 -4.73 -1.31 16.30
C THR A 449 -5.37 -0.42 17.36
N SER A 450 -4.82 0.79 17.55
CA SER A 450 -5.48 1.80 18.37
C SER A 450 -6.55 2.49 17.52
N GLY A 451 -7.83 2.22 17.81
CA GLY A 451 -8.95 2.97 17.24
C GLY A 451 -9.00 4.43 17.72
N THR A 452 -10.01 5.18 17.28
CA THR A 452 -10.16 6.61 17.61
C THR A 452 -10.58 6.88 19.06
N THR A 453 -11.17 5.91 19.78
CA THR A 453 -11.79 6.16 21.11
C THR A 453 -11.79 4.96 22.08
N GLY A 454 -11.00 3.90 21.86
CA GLY A 454 -11.05 2.69 22.70
C GLY A 454 -9.72 1.94 22.83
N PRO A 455 -9.66 0.91 23.69
CA PRO A 455 -8.45 0.11 23.88
C PRO A 455 -8.06 -0.62 22.59
N PRO A 456 -6.76 -0.96 22.39
CA PRO A 456 -6.29 -1.57 21.14
C PRO A 456 -6.99 -2.89 20.83
N LYS A 457 -7.49 -3.06 19.60
CA LYS A 457 -8.14 -4.30 19.16
C LYS A 457 -7.14 -5.24 18.50
N GLY A 458 -7.19 -6.53 18.85
CA GLY A 458 -6.33 -7.55 18.23
C GLY A 458 -6.90 -8.02 16.90
N VAL A 459 -6.37 -7.52 15.78
CA VAL A 459 -6.68 -7.97 14.43
C VAL A 459 -6.06 -9.36 14.23
N MET A 460 -6.89 -10.38 14.02
CA MET A 460 -6.42 -11.75 13.81
C MET A 460 -6.09 -12.01 12.34
N LEU A 461 -4.82 -12.27 12.04
CA LEU A 461 -4.37 -12.67 10.72
C LEU A 461 -3.92 -14.14 10.73
N ASN A 462 -4.40 -14.92 9.76
CA ASN A 462 -3.96 -16.29 9.54
C ASN A 462 -2.68 -16.34 8.70
N HIS A 463 -2.12 -17.53 8.51
CA HIS A 463 -0.91 -17.68 7.71
C HIS A 463 -1.14 -17.26 6.25
N ASP A 464 -2.27 -17.66 5.67
CA ASP A 464 -2.58 -17.38 4.27
C ASP A 464 -2.70 -15.88 3.98
N ASN A 465 -3.32 -15.13 4.88
CA ASN A 465 -3.44 -13.67 4.83
C ASN A 465 -2.08 -13.03 4.52
N LEU A 466 -1.04 -13.45 5.24
CA LEU A 466 0.30 -12.88 5.19
C LEU A 466 1.11 -13.40 4.00
N THR A 467 1.13 -14.72 3.80
CA THR A 467 1.95 -15.35 2.75
C THR A 467 1.40 -15.07 1.35
N TRP A 468 0.07 -15.02 1.20
CA TRP A 468 -0.56 -14.73 -0.08
C TRP A 468 -0.38 -13.26 -0.46
N ILE A 469 -0.64 -12.32 0.45
CA ILE A 469 -0.54 -10.89 0.11
C ILE A 469 0.91 -10.47 -0.14
N SER A 470 1.89 -11.06 0.55
CA SER A 470 3.31 -10.78 0.30
C SER A 470 3.77 -11.29 -1.07
N HIS A 471 3.34 -12.50 -1.46
CA HIS A 471 3.60 -13.04 -2.80
C HIS A 471 2.91 -12.19 -3.89
N ASN A 472 1.67 -11.76 -3.63
CA ASN A 472 0.91 -10.90 -4.52
C ASN A 472 1.61 -9.56 -4.73
N LEU A 473 1.99 -8.87 -3.66
CA LEU A 473 2.70 -7.59 -3.71
C LEU A 473 4.03 -7.72 -4.47
N ALA A 474 4.84 -8.74 -4.14
CA ALA A 474 6.12 -8.97 -4.79
C ALA A 474 5.98 -9.18 -6.30
N THR A 475 4.99 -10.00 -6.70
CA THR A 475 4.67 -10.28 -8.11
C THR A 475 4.13 -9.04 -8.82
N TYR A 476 3.19 -8.33 -8.18
CA TYR A 476 2.57 -7.15 -8.75
C TYR A 476 3.61 -6.06 -9.04
N MET A 477 4.53 -5.84 -8.11
CA MET A 477 5.60 -4.85 -8.21
C MET A 477 6.83 -5.33 -9.00
N SER A 478 6.80 -6.56 -9.55
CA SER A 478 7.93 -7.12 -10.33
C SER A 478 9.26 -7.08 -9.56
N MET A 479 9.18 -7.44 -8.28
CA MET A 479 10.34 -7.59 -7.39
C MET A 479 11.16 -8.82 -7.82
N ARG A 480 12.48 -8.71 -7.70
CA ARG A 480 13.41 -9.74 -8.19
C ARG A 480 13.85 -10.68 -7.07
N ASP A 481 13.60 -11.96 -7.28
CA ASP A 481 14.04 -13.03 -6.38
C ASP A 481 15.57 -12.97 -6.12
N GLY A 482 15.97 -13.05 -4.85
CA GLY A 482 17.36 -13.02 -4.38
C GLY A 482 18.12 -11.70 -4.58
N LYS A 483 17.44 -10.62 -4.99
CA LYS A 483 18.10 -9.37 -5.44
C LYS A 483 17.57 -8.11 -4.81
N GLU A 484 16.45 -8.16 -4.09
CA GLU A 484 15.89 -6.98 -3.44
C GLU A 484 16.51 -6.74 -2.06
N THR A 485 16.69 -5.47 -1.71
CA THR A 485 17.24 -5.00 -0.44
C THR A 485 16.29 -3.97 0.16
N PHE A 486 15.97 -4.14 1.44
CA PHE A 486 15.00 -3.37 2.20
C PHE A 486 15.68 -2.64 3.36
N LEU A 487 15.11 -1.51 3.78
CA LEU A 487 15.49 -0.82 5.00
C LEU A 487 14.33 -0.87 6.00
N SER A 488 14.54 -1.57 7.11
CA SER A 488 13.58 -1.70 8.20
C SER A 488 13.80 -0.59 9.24
N TYR A 489 12.79 0.26 9.41
CA TYR A 489 12.81 1.37 10.37
C TYR A 489 11.40 1.78 10.85
N LEU A 490 10.34 1.36 10.17
CA LEU A 490 8.97 1.54 10.62
C LEU A 490 8.64 0.46 11.67
N PRO A 491 7.86 0.78 12.72
CA PRO A 491 7.65 -0.16 13.81
C PRO A 491 7.11 -1.52 13.35
N LEU A 492 7.83 -2.61 13.66
CA LEU A 492 7.43 -3.98 13.31
C LEU A 492 6.11 -4.44 13.97
N SER A 493 5.62 -3.71 14.98
CA SER A 493 4.27 -3.90 15.54
C SER A 493 3.15 -3.49 14.57
N HIS A 494 3.47 -2.80 13.48
CA HIS A 494 2.50 -2.36 12.47
C HIS A 494 2.51 -3.30 11.25
N VAL A 495 1.32 -3.66 10.74
CA VAL A 495 1.16 -4.60 9.62
C VAL A 495 1.98 -4.23 8.38
N ALA A 496 2.08 -2.93 8.06
CA ALA A 496 2.83 -2.47 6.89
C ALA A 496 4.30 -2.86 6.98
N ALA A 497 4.93 -2.69 8.15
CA ALA A 497 6.32 -3.08 8.38
C ALA A 497 6.47 -4.60 8.37
N GLN A 498 5.52 -5.36 8.94
CA GLN A 498 5.58 -6.82 8.87
C GLN A 498 5.51 -7.33 7.42
N ILE A 499 4.60 -6.81 6.60
CA ILE A 499 4.51 -7.19 5.20
C ILE A 499 5.78 -6.81 4.44
N THR A 500 6.31 -5.59 4.61
CA THR A 500 7.48 -5.12 3.84
C THR A 500 8.80 -5.68 4.32
N ASP A 501 8.95 -5.93 5.62
CA ASP A 501 10.25 -6.23 6.26
C ASP A 501 10.36 -7.71 6.65
N ILE A 502 9.25 -8.44 6.76
CA ILE A 502 9.23 -9.88 7.05
C ILE A 502 8.75 -10.63 5.81
N TYR A 503 7.47 -10.51 5.47
CA TYR A 503 6.82 -11.48 4.57
C TYR A 503 7.20 -11.30 3.10
N VAL A 504 7.33 -10.07 2.59
CA VAL A 504 7.83 -9.85 1.22
C VAL A 504 9.26 -10.36 1.06
N PRO A 505 10.24 -9.99 1.91
CA PRO A 505 11.58 -10.57 1.87
C PRO A 505 11.57 -12.09 1.96
N LEU A 506 10.74 -12.69 2.81
CA LEU A 506 10.57 -14.13 2.86
C LEU A 506 10.02 -14.71 1.56
N SER A 507 9.14 -14.03 0.83
CA SER A 507 8.62 -14.52 -0.46
C SER A 507 9.66 -14.51 -1.57
N ILE A 508 10.62 -13.58 -1.55
CA ILE A 508 11.56 -13.36 -2.67
C ILE A 508 13.04 -13.52 -2.31
N GLY A 509 13.39 -14.04 -1.14
CA GLY A 509 14.80 -14.15 -0.74
C GLY A 509 15.51 -12.78 -0.59
N GLY A 510 14.81 -11.74 -0.13
CA GLY A 510 15.36 -10.39 0.00
C GLY A 510 16.22 -10.15 1.25
N THR A 511 17.15 -9.20 1.18
CA THR A 511 17.98 -8.79 2.34
C THR A 511 17.38 -7.59 3.06
N VAL A 512 17.21 -7.68 4.38
CA VAL A 512 16.66 -6.63 5.24
C VAL A 512 17.78 -5.99 6.06
N TYR A 513 17.96 -4.68 5.94
CA TYR A 513 18.87 -3.90 6.78
C TYR A 513 18.08 -3.17 7.85
N PHE A 514 18.45 -3.35 9.12
CA PHE A 514 17.85 -2.65 10.25
C PHE A 514 18.52 -1.30 10.46
N ALA A 515 17.72 -0.24 10.45
CA ALA A 515 18.17 1.09 10.83
C ALA A 515 18.45 1.15 12.34
N GLN A 516 19.26 2.12 12.77
CA GLN A 516 19.50 2.38 14.19
C GLN A 516 18.33 3.15 14.81
N PRO A 517 18.10 3.08 16.15
CA PRO A 517 16.97 3.74 16.80
C PRO A 517 16.88 5.26 16.61
N ASP A 518 17.99 5.93 16.27
CA ASP A 518 18.07 7.36 16.00
C ASP A 518 17.69 7.75 14.55
N VAL A 519 17.32 6.78 13.71
CA VAL A 519 17.00 6.98 12.28
C VAL A 519 15.99 8.10 12.02
N LEU A 520 14.92 8.16 12.81
CA LEU A 520 13.90 9.20 12.69
C LEU A 520 14.33 10.55 13.31
N LYS A 521 15.32 10.52 14.22
CA LYS A 521 15.91 11.71 14.84
C LYS A 521 16.89 12.46 13.93
N GLY A 522 17.30 11.88 12.81
CA GLY A 522 18.05 12.63 11.78
C GLY A 522 18.93 11.78 10.86
N THR A 523 19.24 10.55 11.24
CA THR A 523 20.26 9.72 10.57
C THR A 523 19.72 8.92 9.37
N LEU A 524 18.41 8.97 9.07
CA LEU A 524 17.80 8.26 7.93
C LEU A 524 18.55 8.45 6.60
N ALA A 525 18.96 9.68 6.26
CA ALA A 525 19.65 9.96 5.00
C ALA A 525 21.07 9.37 4.96
N GLU A 526 21.72 9.19 6.11
CA GLU A 526 23.02 8.52 6.21
C GLU A 526 22.84 7.01 6.04
N THR A 527 21.86 6.42 6.73
CA THR A 527 21.54 5.00 6.60
C THR A 527 21.15 4.64 5.16
N LEU A 528 20.34 5.47 4.48
CA LEU A 528 19.97 5.25 3.08
C LEU A 528 21.19 5.29 2.15
N ARG A 529 22.11 6.24 2.33
CA ARG A 529 23.34 6.32 1.54
C ARG A 529 24.29 5.14 1.78
N GLU A 530 24.28 4.57 2.97
CA GLU A 530 25.07 3.39 3.32
C GLU A 530 24.46 2.10 2.74
N VAL A 531 23.15 1.90 2.91
CA VAL A 531 22.44 0.67 2.52
C VAL A 531 22.13 0.65 1.02
N ARG A 532 21.77 1.79 0.43
CA ARG A 532 21.29 1.97 -0.95
C ARG A 532 20.23 0.91 -1.34
N PRO A 533 19.06 0.91 -0.68
CA PRO A 533 18.06 -0.13 -0.84
C PRO A 533 17.46 -0.15 -2.25
N THR A 534 17.00 -1.30 -2.70
CA THR A 534 16.29 -1.44 -3.99
C THR A 534 14.78 -1.22 -3.84
N THR A 535 14.26 -1.36 -2.62
CA THR A 535 12.89 -1.04 -2.25
C THR A 535 12.89 -0.10 -1.05
N PHE A 536 12.15 0.99 -1.12
CA PHE A 536 12.00 1.92 -0.01
C PHE A 536 10.53 2.28 0.20
N PHE A 537 10.04 1.99 1.41
CA PHE A 537 8.71 2.36 1.87
C PHE A 537 8.82 3.45 2.93
N GLY A 538 8.03 4.51 2.79
CA GLY A 538 7.96 5.55 3.80
C GLY A 538 6.57 6.14 3.92
N VAL A 539 6.20 6.52 5.15
CA VAL A 539 4.95 7.25 5.40
C VAL A 539 5.07 8.69 4.87
N PRO A 540 3.95 9.40 4.59
CA PRO A 540 3.98 10.77 4.06
C PRO A 540 4.93 11.71 4.80
N ARG A 541 4.97 11.64 6.13
CA ARG A 541 5.84 12.47 6.96
C ARG A 541 7.34 12.29 6.67
N VAL A 542 7.76 11.07 6.29
CA VAL A 542 9.16 10.81 5.89
C VAL A 542 9.46 11.53 4.58
N TRP A 543 8.55 11.45 3.61
CA TRP A 543 8.67 12.13 2.32
C TRP A 543 8.66 13.65 2.46
N GLU A 544 7.79 14.20 3.30
CA GLU A 544 7.76 15.63 3.64
C GLU A 544 9.10 16.10 4.23
N LYS A 545 9.66 15.37 5.20
CA LYS A 545 10.95 15.72 5.81
C LYS A 545 12.10 15.69 4.79
N ILE A 546 12.09 14.74 3.86
CA ILE A 546 13.07 14.69 2.76
C ILE A 546 12.85 15.87 1.81
N TYR A 547 11.59 16.13 1.44
CA TYR A 547 11.17 17.24 0.58
C TYR A 547 11.67 18.59 1.12
N GLU A 548 11.45 18.88 2.40
CA GLU A 548 11.85 20.13 3.04
C GLU A 548 13.37 20.33 3.03
N LYS A 549 14.14 19.28 3.37
CA LYS A 549 15.60 19.32 3.31
C LYS A 549 16.08 19.58 1.87
N MET A 550 15.47 18.93 0.88
CA MET A 550 15.81 19.15 -0.53
C MET A 550 15.42 20.55 -1.00
N GLN A 551 14.30 21.10 -0.56
CA GLN A 551 13.91 22.47 -0.85
C GLN A 551 14.88 23.48 -0.25
N ALA A 552 15.31 23.29 1.00
CA ALA A 552 16.28 24.14 1.65
C ALA A 552 17.61 24.19 0.88
N ILE A 553 18.13 23.03 0.45
CA ILE A 553 19.33 22.94 -0.42
C ILE A 553 19.06 23.61 -1.78
N GLY A 554 17.88 23.39 -2.35
CA GLY A 554 17.47 23.98 -3.62
C GLY A 554 17.42 25.52 -3.60
N LYS A 555 16.97 26.14 -2.50
CA LYS A 555 16.93 27.60 -2.31
C LYS A 555 18.33 28.24 -2.35
N GLN A 556 19.35 27.51 -1.90
CA GLN A 556 20.75 27.96 -1.94
C GLN A 556 21.36 27.88 -3.34
N THR A 557 20.71 27.18 -4.29
CA THR A 557 21.21 27.03 -5.65
C THR A 557 20.82 28.24 -6.51
N THR A 558 21.82 29.00 -6.98
CA THR A 558 21.63 30.21 -7.77
C THR A 558 22.24 30.11 -9.18
N GLY A 559 21.97 31.11 -10.03
CA GLY A 559 22.56 31.24 -11.38
C GLY A 559 22.26 30.06 -12.31
N ILE A 560 23.27 29.66 -13.10
CA ILE A 560 23.15 28.62 -14.14
C ILE A 560 22.67 27.27 -13.55
N LYS A 561 23.12 26.92 -12.33
CA LYS A 561 22.69 25.68 -11.66
C LYS A 561 21.18 25.66 -11.41
N LYS A 562 20.59 26.81 -11.04
CA LYS A 562 19.14 26.95 -10.86
C LYS A 562 18.40 26.74 -12.17
N THR A 563 18.89 27.34 -13.26
CA THR A 563 18.30 27.16 -14.60
C THR A 563 18.32 25.70 -15.04
N ILE A 564 19.45 25.01 -14.86
CA ILE A 564 19.57 23.57 -15.18
C ILE A 564 18.61 22.73 -14.32
N ALA A 565 18.50 23.03 -13.02
CA ALA A 565 17.61 22.31 -12.13
C ALA A 565 16.13 22.50 -12.52
N THR A 566 15.70 23.73 -12.78
CA THR A 566 14.32 24.04 -13.19
C THR A 566 13.98 23.39 -14.54
N TRP A 567 14.88 23.47 -15.52
CA TRP A 567 14.72 22.78 -16.79
C TRP A 567 14.61 21.27 -16.61
N SER A 568 15.50 20.67 -15.82
CA SER A 568 15.48 19.23 -15.54
C SER A 568 14.17 18.80 -14.91
N LYS A 569 13.64 19.57 -13.94
CA LYS A 569 12.33 19.29 -13.32
C LYS A 569 11.18 19.28 -14.34
N SER A 570 11.18 20.22 -15.30
CA SER A 570 10.18 20.23 -16.38
C SER A 570 10.28 18.99 -17.27
N VAL A 571 11.51 18.58 -17.63
CA VAL A 571 11.76 17.35 -18.40
C VAL A 571 11.30 16.10 -17.65
N GLY A 572 11.59 16.02 -16.35
CA GLY A 572 11.20 14.88 -15.50
C GLY A 572 9.69 14.77 -15.30
N MET A 573 9.02 15.91 -15.10
CA MET A 573 7.55 15.96 -15.03
C MET A 573 6.92 15.54 -16.36
N SER A 574 7.44 16.04 -17.50
CA SER A 574 6.97 15.65 -18.82
C SER A 574 7.14 14.14 -19.07
N TYR A 575 8.28 13.57 -18.67
CA TYR A 575 8.52 12.13 -18.80
C TYR A 575 7.53 11.31 -17.98
N ASN A 576 7.33 11.65 -16.71
CA ASN A 576 6.43 10.89 -15.85
C ASN A 576 4.95 11.08 -16.22
N LYS A 577 4.53 12.25 -16.71
CA LYS A 577 3.19 12.43 -17.28
C LYS A 577 2.92 11.50 -18.47
N ARG A 578 3.89 11.34 -19.38
CA ARG A 578 3.79 10.36 -20.48
C ARG A 578 3.61 8.94 -19.94
N ARG A 579 4.33 8.59 -18.87
CA ARG A 579 4.20 7.25 -18.24
C ARG A 579 2.84 7.01 -17.61
N MET A 580 2.23 8.03 -16.99
CA MET A 580 0.85 7.96 -16.49
C MET A 580 -0.14 7.69 -17.63
N GLU A 581 0.11 8.23 -18.82
CA GLU A 581 -0.65 7.95 -20.05
C GLU A 581 -0.29 6.61 -20.72
N GLY A 582 0.53 5.76 -20.09
CA GLY A 582 0.98 4.47 -20.63
C GLY A 582 2.09 4.57 -21.68
N ARG A 583 2.69 5.75 -21.89
CA ARG A 583 3.78 5.97 -22.85
C ARG A 583 5.14 5.95 -22.13
N SER A 584 6.06 5.12 -22.59
CA SER A 584 7.40 4.99 -22.00
C SER A 584 8.50 5.82 -22.71
N SER A 585 8.12 6.63 -23.71
CA SER A 585 9.08 7.39 -24.52
C SER A 585 9.71 8.56 -23.75
N LYS A 586 11.05 8.59 -23.73
CA LYS A 586 11.83 9.64 -23.08
C LYS A 586 11.70 10.96 -23.87
N PRO A 587 11.39 12.10 -23.22
CA PRO A 587 11.39 13.40 -23.89
C PRO A 587 12.82 13.83 -24.30
N PHE A 588 12.91 14.76 -25.24
CA PHE A 588 14.18 15.38 -25.63
C PHE A 588 14.88 15.98 -24.40
N GLY A 589 16.19 15.77 -24.28
CA GLY A 589 16.97 16.24 -23.14
C GLY A 589 16.88 15.38 -21.87
N TYR A 590 16.05 14.33 -21.82
CA TYR A 590 15.94 13.47 -20.64
C TYR A 590 17.28 12.86 -20.22
N SER A 591 18.06 12.32 -21.16
CA SER A 591 19.36 11.71 -20.85
C SER A 591 20.32 12.72 -20.22
N LEU A 592 20.26 13.98 -20.66
CA LEU A 592 21.06 15.07 -20.13
C LEU A 592 20.56 15.51 -18.74
N ALA A 593 19.25 15.68 -18.55
CA ALA A 593 18.64 15.97 -17.24
C ALA A 593 18.95 14.88 -16.21
N ASN A 594 18.93 13.62 -16.66
CA ASN A 594 19.28 12.47 -15.84
C ASN A 594 20.75 12.50 -15.40
N ALA A 595 21.67 12.78 -16.31
CA ALA A 595 23.11 12.85 -16.01
C ALA A 595 23.48 14.05 -15.12
N LEU A 596 22.84 15.21 -15.34
CA LEU A 596 23.17 16.44 -14.63
C LEU A 596 22.51 16.54 -13.26
N VAL A 597 21.26 16.05 -13.13
CA VAL A 597 20.42 16.28 -11.94
C VAL A 597 19.89 14.96 -11.35
N PHE A 598 19.04 14.21 -12.07
CA PHE A 598 18.27 13.12 -11.43
C PHE A 598 19.16 12.04 -10.81
N LYS A 599 20.22 11.61 -11.51
CA LYS A 599 21.19 10.63 -11.01
C LYS A 599 21.84 11.11 -9.71
N LYS A 600 22.31 12.36 -9.67
CA LYS A 600 22.96 12.95 -8.49
C LYS A 600 22.01 13.09 -7.31
N VAL A 601 20.75 13.44 -7.57
CA VAL A 601 19.71 13.51 -6.53
C VAL A 601 19.47 12.13 -5.94
N ARG A 602 19.26 11.11 -6.77
CA ARG A 602 19.06 9.74 -6.28
C ARG A 602 20.27 9.21 -5.52
N GLU A 603 21.49 9.47 -6.00
CA GLU A 603 22.73 9.10 -5.29
C GLU A 603 22.86 9.83 -3.95
N GLY A 604 22.56 11.13 -3.90
CA GLY A 604 22.58 11.93 -2.69
C GLY A 604 21.55 11.49 -1.64
N LEU A 605 20.42 10.94 -2.07
CA LEU A 605 19.40 10.36 -1.19
C LEU A 605 19.68 8.89 -0.83
N GLY A 606 20.63 8.22 -1.49
CA GLY A 606 20.82 6.77 -1.39
C GLY A 606 19.75 5.94 -2.10
N LEU A 607 18.98 6.54 -3.00
CA LEU A 607 17.87 5.90 -3.74
C LEU A 607 18.23 5.55 -5.19
N ASP A 608 19.51 5.57 -5.55
CA ASP A 608 19.98 5.37 -6.93
C ASP A 608 19.82 3.92 -7.44
N ARG A 609 19.72 2.96 -6.51
CA ARG A 609 19.39 1.55 -6.79
C ARG A 609 17.91 1.23 -6.62
N THR A 610 17.12 2.18 -6.11
CA THR A 610 15.73 1.95 -5.75
C THR A 610 14.85 1.83 -6.99
N ARG A 611 14.14 0.72 -7.10
CA ARG A 611 13.19 0.39 -8.18
C ARG A 611 11.74 0.52 -7.73
N VAL A 612 11.50 0.26 -6.45
CA VAL A 612 10.18 0.30 -5.84
C VAL A 612 10.18 1.34 -4.74
N ILE A 613 9.44 2.44 -4.96
CA ILE A 613 9.28 3.53 -4.01
C ILE A 613 7.81 3.64 -3.64
N LEU A 614 7.51 3.43 -2.36
CA LEU A 614 6.14 3.31 -1.87
C LEU A 614 5.85 4.33 -0.76
N SER A 615 4.61 4.81 -0.72
CA SER A 615 4.05 5.59 0.40
C SER A 615 2.67 5.08 0.80
N GLY A 616 2.35 5.07 2.09
CA GLY A 616 1.07 4.56 2.59
C GLY A 616 0.79 4.95 4.03
N ALA A 617 -0.26 4.35 4.61
CA ALA A 617 -0.85 4.65 5.93
C ALA A 617 -1.59 6.00 6.03
N ALA A 618 -1.23 6.98 5.20
CA ALA A 618 -1.91 8.26 5.03
C ALA A 618 -1.70 8.75 3.57
N PRO A 619 -2.58 9.63 3.06
CA PRO A 619 -2.42 10.20 1.72
C PRO A 619 -1.16 11.08 1.66
N LEU A 620 -0.47 11.04 0.53
CA LEU A 620 0.66 11.93 0.25
C LEU A 620 0.16 13.27 -0.30
N SER A 621 0.72 14.39 0.16
CA SER A 621 0.31 15.70 -0.39
C SER A 621 0.70 15.83 -1.86
N LYS A 622 -0.19 16.44 -2.64
CA LYS A 622 0.00 16.64 -4.09
C LYS A 622 1.32 17.34 -4.41
N GLU A 623 1.67 18.37 -3.65
CA GLU A 623 2.92 19.13 -3.82
C GLU A 623 4.16 18.23 -3.69
N VAL A 624 4.19 17.37 -2.65
CA VAL A 624 5.31 16.44 -2.43
C VAL A 624 5.36 15.41 -3.55
N ALA A 625 4.22 14.82 -3.91
CA ALA A 625 4.13 13.84 -4.99
C ALA A 625 4.63 14.41 -6.33
N GLU A 626 4.18 15.62 -6.69
CA GLU A 626 4.59 16.32 -7.92
C GLU A 626 6.08 16.69 -7.89
N TYR A 627 6.60 17.15 -6.75
CA TYR A 627 8.02 17.50 -6.63
C TYR A 627 8.93 16.30 -6.90
N PHE A 628 8.71 15.17 -6.23
CA PHE A 628 9.53 13.98 -6.43
C PHE A 628 9.35 13.38 -7.83
N THR A 629 8.12 13.42 -8.38
CA THR A 629 7.85 13.05 -9.77
C THR A 629 8.61 13.92 -10.77
N SER A 630 8.75 15.23 -10.52
CA SER A 630 9.54 16.14 -11.35
C SER A 630 11.03 15.80 -11.36
N LEU A 631 11.52 15.11 -10.32
CA LEU A 631 12.91 14.68 -10.18
C LEU A 631 13.14 13.23 -10.66
N ASP A 632 12.16 12.63 -11.34
CA ASP A 632 12.20 11.22 -11.77
C ASP A 632 12.37 10.25 -10.59
N ILE A 633 11.63 10.54 -9.52
CA ILE A 633 11.46 9.71 -8.32
C ILE A 633 9.96 9.62 -8.01
N PRO A 634 9.12 9.06 -8.90
CA PRO A 634 7.69 8.99 -8.62
C PRO A 634 7.44 8.06 -7.43
N ILE A 635 6.74 8.58 -6.41
CA ILE A 635 6.38 7.85 -5.20
C ILE A 635 5.02 7.17 -5.46
N MET A 636 4.96 5.85 -5.32
CA MET A 636 3.72 5.10 -5.54
C MET A 636 2.93 4.99 -4.25
N GLU A 637 1.69 5.46 -4.25
CA GLU A 637 0.80 5.29 -3.11
C GLU A 637 0.25 3.86 -3.03
N VAL A 638 0.15 3.36 -1.80
CA VAL A 638 -0.46 2.07 -1.44
C VAL A 638 -1.54 2.30 -0.39
N TYR A 639 -2.71 1.74 -0.63
CA TYR A 639 -3.85 1.78 0.27
C TYR A 639 -4.15 0.38 0.82
N GLY A 640 -4.51 0.37 2.09
CA GLY A 640 -4.75 -0.83 2.87
C GLY A 640 -4.83 -0.52 4.36
N MET A 641 -5.24 -1.51 5.14
CA MET A 641 -5.43 -1.41 6.59
C MET A 641 -4.99 -2.71 7.28
N SER A 642 -5.02 -2.74 8.62
CA SER A 642 -4.65 -3.96 9.36
C SER A 642 -5.65 -5.08 9.12
N GLU A 643 -6.93 -4.74 9.03
CA GLU A 643 -8.05 -5.63 8.73
C GLU A 643 -8.00 -6.21 7.30
N SER A 644 -7.14 -5.66 6.43
CA SER A 644 -6.85 -6.19 5.10
C SER A 644 -5.41 -6.75 4.98
N SER A 645 -4.76 -7.07 6.10
CA SER A 645 -3.39 -7.61 6.13
C SER A 645 -2.36 -6.72 5.42
N GLY A 646 -2.54 -5.40 5.46
CA GLY A 646 -1.71 -4.45 4.73
C GLY A 646 -2.33 -4.09 3.37
N PRO A 647 -1.58 -4.21 2.25
CA PRO A 647 -1.95 -3.57 0.99
C PRO A 647 -3.19 -4.20 0.32
N HIS A 648 -4.01 -3.37 -0.32
CA HIS A 648 -5.17 -3.76 -1.12
C HIS A 648 -5.14 -3.19 -2.54
N SER A 649 -4.81 -1.90 -2.68
CA SER A 649 -4.60 -1.25 -3.98
C SER A 649 -3.28 -0.50 -3.99
N ILE A 650 -2.58 -0.53 -5.13
CA ILE A 650 -1.20 -0.07 -5.23
C ILE A 650 -0.97 0.61 -6.58
N ASN A 651 -0.34 1.79 -6.56
CA ASN A 651 0.16 2.43 -7.78
C ASN A 651 1.38 1.67 -8.31
N ASN A 652 1.46 1.48 -9.61
CA ASN A 652 2.52 0.66 -10.21
C ASN A 652 3.19 1.37 -11.37
N ILE A 653 4.46 1.72 -11.20
CA ILE A 653 5.21 2.47 -12.18
C ILE A 653 5.35 1.78 -13.56
N MET A 654 5.17 0.45 -13.60
CA MET A 654 5.25 -0.38 -14.82
C MET A 654 3.87 -0.71 -15.38
N LYS A 655 2.83 -0.83 -14.53
CA LYS A 655 1.46 -1.21 -14.92
C LYS A 655 0.49 -0.01 -15.01
N GLY A 656 0.97 1.19 -14.71
CA GLY A 656 0.21 2.43 -14.69
C GLY A 656 0.08 2.99 -13.27
N PHE A 657 0.25 4.31 -13.15
CA PHE A 657 0.06 5.04 -11.90
C PHE A 657 -0.56 6.39 -12.18
N HIS A 658 -1.38 6.90 -11.26
CA HIS A 658 -1.91 8.27 -11.28
C HIS A 658 -1.53 8.96 -9.97
N LEU A 659 -1.21 10.26 -10.02
CA LEU A 659 -0.99 11.03 -8.80
C LEU A 659 -2.30 11.15 -8.02
N ASN A 660 -2.22 11.10 -6.70
CA ASN A 660 -3.34 11.21 -5.76
C ASN A 660 -4.36 10.06 -5.86
N SER A 661 -4.05 8.99 -6.60
CA SER A 661 -4.83 7.76 -6.57
C SER A 661 -4.20 6.78 -5.57
N ALA A 662 -5.02 5.92 -4.99
CA ALA A 662 -4.60 4.77 -4.21
C ALA A 662 -4.15 3.58 -5.09
N GLY A 663 -3.94 3.80 -6.39
CA GLY A 663 -3.58 2.76 -7.34
C GLY A 663 -4.74 1.88 -7.77
N LYS A 664 -4.43 0.79 -8.47
CA LYS A 664 -5.42 -0.20 -8.88
C LYS A 664 -5.51 -1.31 -7.84
N THR A 665 -6.68 -1.94 -7.74
CA THR A 665 -6.90 -3.14 -6.93
C THR A 665 -5.85 -4.20 -7.27
N ALA A 666 -5.20 -4.76 -6.25
CA ALA A 666 -4.20 -5.81 -6.43
C ALA A 666 -4.86 -7.07 -7.05
N PRO A 667 -4.14 -7.84 -7.89
CA PRO A 667 -4.70 -9.04 -8.52
C PRO A 667 -5.29 -10.02 -7.50
N GLY A 668 -6.49 -10.56 -7.73
CA GLY A 668 -7.17 -11.45 -6.80
C GLY A 668 -7.78 -10.77 -5.56
N CYS A 669 -7.60 -9.45 -5.40
CA CYS A 669 -8.42 -8.64 -4.51
C CYS A 669 -9.64 -8.09 -5.26
N ILE A 670 -10.69 -7.75 -4.52
CA ILE A 670 -11.94 -7.22 -5.04
C ILE A 670 -12.22 -5.88 -4.35
N THR A 671 -12.50 -4.85 -5.13
CA THR A 671 -12.97 -3.55 -4.64
C THR A 671 -14.42 -3.35 -5.08
N LYS A 672 -15.31 -3.01 -4.15
CA LYS A 672 -16.68 -2.56 -4.45
C LYS A 672 -16.89 -1.18 -3.85
N ILE A 673 -17.73 -0.36 -4.50
CA ILE A 673 -18.18 0.93 -3.95
C ILE A 673 -19.64 0.74 -3.52
N ALA A 674 -19.91 0.82 -2.22
CA ALA A 674 -21.23 0.67 -1.64
C ALA A 674 -21.93 2.03 -1.55
N ASN A 675 -23.20 2.07 -1.94
CA ASN A 675 -24.06 3.26 -1.92
C ASN A 675 -23.39 4.50 -2.56
N PRO A 676 -22.89 4.42 -3.82
CA PRO A 676 -22.27 5.56 -4.47
C PRO A 676 -23.25 6.71 -4.63
N ASP A 677 -22.78 7.93 -4.36
CA ASP A 677 -23.49 9.17 -4.64
C ASP A 677 -23.47 9.50 -6.14
N LYS A 678 -24.04 10.66 -6.50
CA LYS A 678 -24.08 11.17 -7.88
C LYS A 678 -22.71 11.33 -8.54
N ASP A 679 -21.66 11.51 -7.74
CA ASP A 679 -20.27 11.72 -8.17
C ASP A 679 -19.49 10.38 -8.12
N GLY A 680 -20.18 9.27 -7.83
CA GLY A 680 -19.62 7.93 -7.76
C GLY A 680 -18.94 7.60 -6.43
N ASN A 681 -18.96 8.51 -5.45
CA ASN A 681 -18.31 8.29 -4.16
C ASN A 681 -19.22 7.48 -3.24
N GLY A 682 -18.70 6.38 -2.71
CA GLY A 682 -19.39 5.55 -1.73
C GLY A 682 -18.39 4.89 -0.79
N GLU A 683 -18.86 4.06 0.13
CA GLU A 683 -17.97 3.31 1.01
C GLU A 683 -17.17 2.29 0.20
N ILE A 684 -15.86 2.26 0.37
CA ILE A 684 -15.01 1.26 -0.25
C ILE A 684 -15.13 -0.05 0.54
N LEU A 685 -15.54 -1.12 -0.13
CA LEU A 685 -15.52 -2.48 0.41
C LEU A 685 -14.36 -3.27 -0.19
N MET A 686 -13.66 -4.03 0.65
CA MET A 686 -12.57 -4.92 0.24
C MET A 686 -12.97 -6.38 0.35
N GLY A 687 -12.67 -7.17 -0.69
CA GLY A 687 -12.77 -8.63 -0.66
C GLY A 687 -11.47 -9.28 -1.11
N GLY A 688 -11.18 -10.47 -0.59
CA GLY A 688 -10.01 -11.26 -0.99
C GLY A 688 -9.48 -12.11 0.15
N ARG A 689 -8.41 -12.86 -0.12
CA ARG A 689 -7.73 -13.73 0.85
C ARG A 689 -6.97 -12.98 1.93
N HIS A 690 -6.72 -11.69 1.72
CA HIS A 690 -6.02 -10.80 2.66
C HIS A 690 -6.96 -10.16 3.70
N VAL A 691 -8.27 -10.34 3.60
CA VAL A 691 -9.20 -9.89 4.64
C VAL A 691 -8.97 -10.70 5.91
N PHE A 692 -8.83 -10.01 7.04
CA PHE A 692 -8.59 -10.60 8.36
C PHE A 692 -9.69 -11.58 8.79
N MET A 693 -9.39 -12.40 9.80
CA MET A 693 -10.36 -13.34 10.35
C MET A 693 -11.44 -12.63 11.19
N GLY A 694 -11.09 -11.51 11.82
CA GLY A 694 -11.91 -10.80 12.78
C GLY A 694 -11.07 -10.21 13.91
N TYR A 695 -11.73 -9.55 14.86
CA TYR A 695 -11.09 -9.08 16.08
C TYR A 695 -11.14 -10.15 17.17
N LEU A 696 -10.00 -10.44 17.81
CA LEU A 696 -9.89 -11.45 18.85
C LEU A 696 -10.82 -11.13 20.04
N ASN A 697 -11.70 -12.08 20.36
CA ASN A 697 -12.70 -11.99 21.42
C ASN A 697 -13.71 -10.83 21.28
N ASP A 698 -13.93 -10.33 20.06
CA ASP A 698 -14.81 -9.18 19.80
C ASP A 698 -15.74 -9.43 18.59
N PRO A 699 -16.76 -10.30 18.76
CA PRO A 699 -17.73 -10.61 17.71
C PRO A 699 -18.53 -9.39 17.27
N GLY A 700 -18.85 -8.48 18.21
CA GLY A 700 -19.67 -7.30 17.94
C GLY A 700 -19.02 -6.36 16.94
N ASN A 701 -17.77 -5.95 17.17
CA ASN A 701 -17.08 -5.09 16.20
C ASN A 701 -16.77 -5.82 14.89
N THR A 702 -16.53 -7.14 14.93
CA THR A 702 -16.25 -7.94 13.73
C THR A 702 -17.46 -7.97 12.78
N SER A 703 -18.66 -8.30 13.29
CA SER A 703 -19.87 -8.39 12.46
C SER A 703 -20.35 -7.03 11.94
N THR A 704 -19.91 -5.92 12.53
CA THR A 704 -20.27 -4.57 12.03
C THR A 704 -19.48 -4.14 10.80
N ILE A 705 -18.32 -4.76 10.53
CA ILE A 705 -17.45 -4.34 9.43
C ILE A 705 -17.17 -5.44 8.42
N VAL A 706 -17.59 -6.68 8.67
CA VAL A 706 -17.53 -7.76 7.68
C VAL A 706 -18.91 -8.32 7.46
N ASP A 707 -19.35 -8.33 6.19
CA ASP A 707 -20.64 -8.91 5.81
C ASP A 707 -20.58 -10.45 5.72
N ALA A 708 -21.75 -11.07 5.48
CA ALA A 708 -21.88 -12.52 5.36
C ALA A 708 -21.10 -13.11 4.18
N ASP A 709 -20.85 -12.30 3.14
CA ASP A 709 -20.07 -12.69 1.97
C ASP A 709 -18.56 -12.51 2.20
N GLY A 710 -18.14 -11.99 3.36
CA GLY A 710 -16.75 -11.76 3.71
C GLY A 710 -16.15 -10.53 3.05
N TYR A 711 -16.94 -9.51 2.73
CA TYR A 711 -16.44 -8.19 2.34
C TYR A 711 -16.26 -7.31 3.57
N LEU A 712 -15.11 -6.65 3.64
CA LEU A 712 -14.72 -5.71 4.67
C LEU A 712 -15.19 -4.29 4.30
N SER A 713 -16.08 -3.72 5.09
CA SER A 713 -16.38 -2.29 5.15
C SER A 713 -15.19 -1.54 5.73
N THR A 714 -14.53 -0.74 4.90
CA THR A 714 -13.30 -0.03 5.29
C THR A 714 -13.59 1.18 6.18
N GLY A 715 -14.80 1.71 6.12
CA GLY A 715 -15.12 3.03 6.66
C GLY A 715 -14.49 4.19 5.91
N ASP A 716 -13.79 3.95 4.80
CA ASP A 716 -13.23 4.97 3.91
C ASP A 716 -14.16 5.15 2.69
N VAL A 717 -14.30 6.41 2.24
CA VAL A 717 -15.17 6.80 1.12
C VAL A 717 -14.31 7.08 -0.08
N GLY A 718 -14.76 6.65 -1.26
CA GLY A 718 -14.04 6.85 -2.50
C GLY A 718 -14.80 6.35 -3.72
N HIS A 719 -14.13 6.40 -4.86
CA HIS A 719 -14.65 5.92 -6.13
C HIS A 719 -13.54 5.24 -6.95
N THR A 720 -13.95 4.52 -7.99
CA THR A 720 -13.03 3.92 -8.97
C THR A 720 -13.23 4.59 -10.32
N ASP A 721 -12.14 5.02 -10.97
CA ASP A 721 -12.23 5.58 -12.31
C ASP A 721 -12.39 4.49 -13.40
N LYS A 722 -12.65 4.92 -14.64
CA LYS A 722 -12.81 4.01 -15.79
C LYS A 722 -11.56 3.18 -16.13
N PHE A 723 -10.40 3.50 -15.56
CA PHE A 723 -9.15 2.77 -15.74
C PHE A 723 -8.85 1.82 -14.57
N GLY A 724 -9.73 1.76 -13.57
CA GLY A 724 -9.61 0.90 -12.40
C GLY A 724 -8.74 1.47 -11.29
N PHE A 725 -8.45 2.78 -11.29
CA PHE A 725 -7.77 3.42 -10.16
C PHE A 725 -8.77 3.80 -9.08
N VAL A 726 -8.42 3.46 -7.83
CA VAL A 726 -9.20 3.79 -6.64
C VAL A 726 -8.74 5.16 -6.13
N TYR A 727 -9.69 6.03 -5.79
CA TYR A 727 -9.43 7.34 -5.16
C TYR A 727 -10.16 7.40 -3.83
N ILE A 728 -9.45 7.78 -2.78
CA ILE A 728 -10.00 7.93 -1.43
C ILE A 728 -10.34 9.42 -1.26
N THR A 729 -11.59 9.72 -0.96
CA THR A 729 -12.11 11.08 -0.82
C THR A 729 -12.42 11.45 0.63
N GLY A 730 -12.51 10.48 1.53
CA GLY A 730 -12.68 10.74 2.95
C GLY A 730 -12.81 9.48 3.79
N ARG A 731 -13.20 9.66 5.06
CA ARG A 731 -13.43 8.57 6.00
C ARG A 731 -14.72 8.81 6.76
N ILE A 732 -15.65 7.86 6.75
CA ILE A 732 -17.02 7.98 7.28
C ILE A 732 -17.03 8.52 8.71
N LYS A 733 -16.18 7.98 9.59
CA LYS A 733 -16.11 8.42 11.00
C LYS A 733 -15.50 9.81 11.20
N GLU A 734 -14.86 10.35 10.17
CA GLU A 734 -14.25 11.69 10.17
C GLU A 734 -15.09 12.68 9.34
N ILE A 735 -16.14 12.22 8.65
CA ILE A 735 -17.08 13.11 7.97
C ILE A 735 -17.78 13.95 9.02
N LEU A 736 -17.66 15.27 8.88
CA LEU A 736 -18.40 16.23 9.69
C LEU A 736 -19.78 16.39 9.06
N ILE A 737 -20.84 16.26 9.85
CA ILE A 737 -22.20 16.52 9.40
C ILE A 737 -22.58 17.89 9.94
N THR A 738 -22.60 18.91 9.08
CA THR A 738 -22.96 20.27 9.50
C THR A 738 -24.40 20.32 10.02
N ALA A 739 -24.78 21.39 10.74
CA ALA A 739 -26.15 21.59 11.22
C ALA A 739 -27.20 21.62 10.08
N GLY A 740 -26.77 21.92 8.85
CA GLY A 740 -27.60 21.85 7.64
C GLY A 740 -27.73 20.45 7.04
N GLY A 741 -27.13 19.42 7.64
CA GLY A 741 -27.16 18.04 7.16
C GLY A 741 -26.15 17.73 6.05
N GLU A 742 -25.23 18.65 5.74
CA GLU A 742 -24.22 18.42 4.71
C GLU A 742 -23.02 17.65 5.26
N ASN A 743 -22.64 16.58 4.55
CA ASN A 743 -21.48 15.74 4.82
C ASN A 743 -20.21 16.37 4.28
N VAL A 744 -19.23 16.59 5.13
CA VAL A 744 -17.96 17.23 4.79
C VAL A 744 -16.79 16.31 5.12
N ALA A 745 -15.92 16.05 4.13
CA ALA A 745 -14.65 15.37 4.34
C ALA A 745 -13.57 16.39 4.76
N PRO A 746 -13.16 16.44 6.04
CA PRO A 746 -12.29 17.51 6.55
C PRO A 746 -10.86 17.47 5.99
N VAL A 747 -10.32 16.28 5.70
CA VAL A 747 -8.92 16.10 5.26
C VAL A 747 -8.62 16.87 3.98
N LEU A 748 -9.54 16.87 3.00
CA LEU A 748 -9.37 17.61 1.74
C LEU A 748 -9.26 19.13 1.99
N ILE A 749 -10.04 19.65 2.93
CA ILE A 749 -10.02 21.07 3.30
C ILE A 749 -8.72 21.40 4.04
N GLU A 750 -8.28 20.53 4.95
CA GLU A 750 -7.03 20.68 5.69
C GLU A 750 -5.81 20.71 4.77
N ASP A 751 -5.75 19.80 3.79
CA ASP A 751 -4.66 19.74 2.82
C ASP A 751 -4.64 20.96 1.90
N ASN A 752 -5.82 21.43 1.46
CA ASN A 752 -5.92 22.67 0.68
C ASN A 752 -5.44 23.90 1.47
N ILE A 753 -5.77 23.98 2.77
CA ILE A 753 -5.32 25.08 3.62
C ILE A 753 -3.81 24.99 3.89
N LYS A 754 -3.27 23.80 4.16
CA LYS A 754 -1.82 23.60 4.33
C LYS A 754 -1.03 24.00 3.09
N ALA A 755 -1.56 23.72 1.89
CA ALA A 755 -0.93 24.13 0.63
C ALA A 755 -0.87 25.67 0.48
N GLU A 756 -1.86 26.40 1.01
CA GLU A 756 -1.90 27.87 0.99
C GLU A 756 -1.14 28.52 2.16
N LEU A 757 -0.90 27.77 3.24
CA LEU A 757 -0.23 28.20 4.47
C LEU A 757 0.95 27.29 4.85
N PRO A 758 2.10 27.38 4.17
CA PRO A 758 3.30 26.60 4.51
C PRO A 758 3.84 26.79 5.93
N ILE A 759 3.41 27.85 6.63
CA ILE A 759 3.73 28.10 8.05
C ILE A 759 3.07 27.06 8.98
N VAL A 760 1.97 26.45 8.54
CA VAL A 760 1.18 25.49 9.31
C VAL A 760 1.84 24.11 9.28
N SER A 761 1.98 23.49 10.46
CA SER A 761 2.45 22.11 10.61
C SER A 761 1.29 21.12 10.43
N HIS A 762 0.22 21.30 11.22
CA HIS A 762 -1.00 20.51 11.16
C HIS A 762 -2.23 21.43 11.12
N ALA A 763 -3.26 20.97 10.41
CA ALA A 763 -4.54 21.64 10.34
C ALA A 763 -5.64 20.62 10.67
N MET A 764 -6.58 20.98 11.54
CA MET A 764 -7.73 20.14 11.86
C MET A 764 -9.03 20.94 11.74
N VAL A 765 -9.84 20.61 10.74
CA VAL A 765 -11.18 21.17 10.55
C VAL A 765 -12.11 20.59 11.60
N VAL A 766 -12.93 21.48 12.17
CA VAL A 766 -13.94 21.20 13.19
C VAL A 766 -15.26 21.86 12.79
N GLY A 767 -16.35 21.39 13.39
CA GLY A 767 -17.69 21.90 13.09
C GLY A 767 -18.77 20.84 12.89
N ASP A 768 -18.55 19.62 13.41
CA ASP A 768 -19.60 18.61 13.43
C ASP A 768 -20.83 19.12 14.17
N ARG A 769 -22.00 19.01 13.52
CA ARG A 769 -23.29 19.52 13.97
C ARG A 769 -23.32 21.03 14.23
N ARG A 770 -22.42 21.79 13.61
CA ARG A 770 -22.35 23.26 13.73
C ARG A 770 -22.79 23.96 12.44
N LYS A 771 -23.11 25.26 12.55
CA LYS A 771 -23.60 26.09 11.45
C LYS A 771 -22.54 26.40 10.38
N PHE A 772 -21.27 26.30 10.74
CA PHE A 772 -20.13 26.57 9.86
C PHE A 772 -18.91 25.78 10.34
N LEU A 773 -17.94 25.62 9.44
CA LEU A 773 -16.67 24.98 9.74
C LEU A 773 -15.66 25.98 10.29
N SER A 774 -14.85 25.52 11.24
CA SER A 774 -13.70 26.25 11.77
C SER A 774 -12.46 25.37 11.67
N ILE A 775 -11.27 25.93 11.87
CA ILE A 775 -10.03 25.16 11.78
C ILE A 775 -9.06 25.45 12.93
N LEU A 776 -8.47 24.39 13.46
CA LEU A 776 -7.33 24.46 14.38
C LEU A 776 -6.05 24.36 13.57
N LEU A 777 -5.13 25.29 13.76
CA LEU A 777 -3.83 25.32 13.09
C LEU A 777 -2.72 25.13 14.13
N THR A 778 -1.69 24.36 13.81
CA THR A 778 -0.45 24.31 14.61
C THR A 778 0.71 24.87 13.81
N LEU A 779 1.72 25.38 14.52
CA LEU A 779 2.96 25.85 13.91
C LEU A 779 4.05 24.85 14.17
N ARG A 780 5.03 24.82 13.26
CA ARG A 780 6.16 23.90 13.41
C ARG A 780 7.19 24.45 14.38
N THR A 781 7.52 23.66 15.38
CA THR A 781 8.45 24.02 16.43
C THR A 781 9.66 23.09 16.52
N GLU A 782 10.67 23.53 17.25
CA GLU A 782 11.81 22.69 17.63
C GLU A 782 11.33 21.55 18.53
N LEU A 783 12.02 20.41 18.46
CA LEU A 783 11.68 19.23 19.27
C LEU A 783 12.73 19.07 20.37
N ASP A 784 12.27 18.64 21.54
CA ASP A 784 13.16 18.15 22.58
C ASP A 784 13.91 16.90 22.07
N PRO A 785 15.25 16.87 22.09
CA PRO A 785 16.04 15.78 21.52
C PRO A 785 15.82 14.44 22.24
N ASP A 786 15.47 14.47 23.53
CA ASP A 786 15.32 13.31 24.39
C ASP A 786 13.88 12.80 24.37
N THR A 787 12.91 13.69 24.62
CA THR A 787 11.50 13.31 24.76
C THR A 787 10.75 13.29 23.43
N GLN A 788 11.27 13.96 22.39
CA GLN A 788 10.58 14.21 21.11
C GLN A 788 9.30 15.05 21.25
N GLU A 789 9.14 15.76 22.37
CA GLU A 789 8.03 16.69 22.57
C GLU A 789 8.29 18.02 21.84
N PRO A 790 7.26 18.67 21.28
CA PRO A 790 7.39 19.99 20.68
C PRO A 790 7.69 21.05 21.75
N LEU A 791 8.77 21.79 21.55
CA LEU A 791 9.12 22.99 22.32
C LEU A 791 8.28 24.18 21.85
N PRO A 792 8.14 25.26 22.64
CA PRO A 792 7.41 26.46 22.22
C PRO A 792 8.16 27.30 21.17
N ILE A 793 9.40 26.93 20.82
CA ILE A 793 10.30 27.69 19.94
C ILE A 793 10.01 27.34 18.48
N LEU A 794 9.80 28.34 17.63
CA LEU A 794 9.56 28.15 16.20
C LEU A 794 10.84 27.69 15.49
N THR A 795 10.69 26.73 14.57
CA THR A 795 11.81 26.38 13.71
C THR A 795 12.24 27.57 12.86
N ARG A 796 13.52 27.65 12.49
CA ARG A 796 14.02 28.73 11.61
C ARG A 796 13.18 28.92 10.33
N PRO A 797 12.81 27.87 9.57
CA PRO A 797 11.93 28.04 8.41
C PRO A 797 10.57 28.66 8.74
N THR A 798 9.99 28.32 9.89
CA THR A 798 8.72 28.88 10.35
C THR A 798 8.86 30.36 10.70
N ARG A 799 9.97 30.77 11.33
CA ARG A 799 10.27 32.18 11.62
C ARG A 799 10.40 33.02 10.36
N GLU A 800 11.14 32.52 9.36
CA GLU A 800 11.28 33.18 8.05
C GLU A 800 9.91 33.32 7.34
N LEU A 801 9.02 32.33 7.50
CA LEU A 801 7.65 32.41 6.98
C LEU A 801 6.81 33.44 7.75
N CYS A 802 6.87 33.48 9.09
CA CYS A 802 6.21 34.51 9.90
C CYS A 802 6.56 35.92 9.41
N GLU A 803 7.85 36.18 9.17
CA GLU A 803 8.33 37.46 8.66
C GLU A 803 7.75 37.78 7.28
N SER A 804 7.68 36.79 6.38
CA SER A 804 7.05 36.97 5.06
C SER A 804 5.55 37.29 5.14
N TYR A 805 4.87 36.83 6.20
CA TYR A 805 3.48 37.17 6.49
C TYR A 805 3.32 38.49 7.27
N GLY A 806 4.43 39.14 7.63
CA GLY A 806 4.45 40.46 8.25
C GLY A 806 4.73 40.49 9.75
N LEU A 807 5.13 39.37 10.38
CA LEU A 807 5.55 39.32 11.79
C LEU A 807 7.08 39.25 11.89
N SER A 808 7.73 40.38 12.13
CA SER A 808 9.19 40.50 11.99
C SER A 808 10.01 39.98 13.18
N LEU A 809 9.36 39.57 14.29
CA LEU A 809 10.03 39.20 15.55
C LEU A 809 9.45 37.95 16.25
N ALA A 810 8.69 37.11 15.55
CA ALA A 810 8.12 35.91 16.17
C ALA A 810 9.20 34.82 16.37
N GLU A 811 9.53 34.50 17.63
CA GLU A 811 10.45 33.42 17.97
C GLU A 811 9.73 32.19 18.54
N THR A 812 8.59 32.40 19.18
CA THR A 812 7.81 31.36 19.85
C THR A 812 6.38 31.28 19.30
N VAL A 813 5.72 30.16 19.54
CA VAL A 813 4.29 30.00 19.22
C VAL A 813 3.45 31.03 19.97
N THR A 814 3.81 31.36 21.21
CA THR A 814 3.14 32.38 22.02
C THR A 814 3.18 33.75 21.37
N ASP A 815 4.31 34.14 20.78
CA ASP A 815 4.42 35.42 20.06
C ASP A 815 3.41 35.51 18.91
N VAL A 816 3.29 34.42 18.15
CA VAL A 816 2.36 34.34 17.02
C VAL A 816 0.90 34.34 17.49
N ILE A 817 0.57 33.61 18.56
CA ILE A 817 -0.78 33.60 19.14
C ILE A 817 -1.15 34.99 19.63
N CYS A 818 -0.28 35.64 20.40
CA CYS A 818 -0.53 37.00 20.88
C CYS A 818 -0.71 38.00 19.73
N ALA A 819 0.07 37.87 18.66
CA ALA A 819 -0.11 38.71 17.48
C ALA A 819 -1.42 38.40 16.75
N ALA A 820 -1.80 37.13 16.61
CA ALA A 820 -3.06 36.74 15.99
C ALA A 820 -4.27 37.26 16.79
N GLU A 821 -4.27 37.12 18.12
CA GLU A 821 -5.33 37.62 19.00
C GLU A 821 -5.47 39.15 18.90
N ARG A 822 -4.34 39.88 18.97
CA ARG A 822 -4.33 41.35 18.77
C ARG A 822 -4.91 41.72 17.41
N GLY A 823 -4.40 41.12 16.34
CA GLY A 823 -4.83 41.41 14.96
C GLY A 823 -6.29 41.07 14.69
N MET A 824 -6.85 40.04 15.35
CA MET A 824 -8.27 39.69 15.26
C MET A 824 -9.18 40.66 16.03
N SER A 825 -8.66 41.28 17.09
CA SER A 825 -9.38 42.25 17.93
C SER A 825 -9.42 43.67 17.31
N GLU A 826 -8.38 44.04 16.56
CA GLU A 826 -8.25 45.37 15.95
C GLU A 826 -8.88 45.46 14.55
N ARG A 827 -10.20 45.33 14.48
CA ARG A 827 -10.96 45.42 13.22
C ARG A 827 -11.34 46.83 12.78
N ASP A 828 -10.90 47.89 13.46
CA ASP A 828 -11.28 49.26 13.10
C ASP A 828 -10.46 49.74 11.89
N PRO A 829 -11.08 49.91 10.69
CA PRO A 829 -10.35 50.32 9.49
C PRO A 829 -9.94 51.80 9.51
N MET A 830 -10.26 52.55 10.57
CA MET A 830 -10.05 54.00 10.67
C MET A 830 -8.93 54.42 11.64
N ALA A 831 -8.31 53.48 12.36
CA ALA A 831 -7.15 53.74 13.20
C ALA A 831 -5.84 53.64 12.41
N ALA A 832 -4.96 54.63 12.52
CA ALA A 832 -3.62 54.57 11.97
C ALA A 832 -2.74 53.64 12.83
N LEU A 833 -2.83 52.34 12.57
CA LEU A 833 -2.04 51.33 13.28
C LEU A 833 -0.56 51.47 12.94
N THR A 834 0.31 51.40 13.95
CA THR A 834 1.77 51.46 13.78
C THR A 834 2.46 50.40 14.63
N GLY A 835 3.70 50.04 14.29
CA GLY A 835 4.46 49.05 15.04
C GLY A 835 3.84 47.65 15.03
N GLN A 836 3.81 47.00 16.19
CA GLN A 836 3.41 45.59 16.33
C GLN A 836 1.94 45.34 16.00
N ASP A 837 1.06 46.33 16.18
CA ASP A 837 -0.37 46.18 15.90
C ASP A 837 -0.66 46.16 14.39
N ALA A 838 0.09 46.96 13.62
CA ALA A 838 0.05 46.91 12.15
C ALA A 838 0.57 45.57 11.60
N GLU A 839 1.62 45.02 12.21
CA GLU A 839 2.15 43.68 11.88
C GLU A 839 1.14 42.58 12.19
N ALA A 840 0.50 42.63 13.36
CA ALA A 840 -0.53 41.70 13.80
C ALA A 840 -1.73 41.68 12.83
N VAL A 841 -2.25 42.85 12.44
CA VAL A 841 -3.35 42.95 11.47
C VAL A 841 -2.93 42.44 10.08
N LYS A 842 -1.70 42.75 9.65
CA LYS A 842 -1.18 42.27 8.36
C LYS A 842 -1.06 40.75 8.34
N PHE A 843 -0.60 40.15 9.43
CA PHE A 843 -0.51 38.71 9.60
C PHE A 843 -1.88 38.04 9.53
N VAL A 844 -2.85 38.50 10.32
CA VAL A 844 -4.22 37.96 10.30
C VAL A 844 -4.82 38.06 8.91
N LYS A 845 -4.68 39.19 8.22
CA LYS A 845 -5.12 39.36 6.82
C LYS A 845 -4.46 38.38 5.87
N ALA A 846 -3.19 38.05 6.07
CA ALA A 846 -2.49 37.09 5.23
C ALA A 846 -3.02 35.67 5.43
N ILE A 847 -3.32 35.29 6.68
CA ILE A 847 -3.96 33.99 7.01
C ILE A 847 -5.38 33.93 6.45
N ASP A 848 -6.20 34.96 6.69
CA ASP A 848 -7.56 35.06 6.14
C ASP A 848 -7.57 34.96 4.62
N ALA A 849 -6.67 35.70 3.95
CA ALA A 849 -6.54 35.63 2.51
C ALA A 849 -6.19 34.22 2.05
N ALA A 850 -5.29 33.50 2.73
CA ALA A 850 -4.94 32.14 2.39
C ALA A 850 -6.10 31.15 2.56
N ILE A 851 -6.85 31.26 3.66
CA ILE A 851 -8.06 30.45 3.89
C ILE A 851 -9.11 30.76 2.82
N GLU A 852 -9.30 32.01 2.43
CA GLU A 852 -10.18 32.38 1.32
C GLU A 852 -9.73 31.80 -0.01
N ARG A 853 -8.42 31.73 -0.28
CA ARG A 853 -7.91 31.05 -1.48
C ARG A 853 -8.22 29.55 -1.45
N ALA A 854 -8.02 28.89 -0.31
CA ALA A 854 -8.36 27.48 -0.14
C ALA A 854 -9.88 27.23 -0.27
N ASN A 855 -10.71 28.12 0.30
CA ASN A 855 -12.17 28.07 0.23
C ASN A 855 -12.73 28.18 -1.20
N ARG A 856 -11.97 28.71 -2.16
CA ARG A 856 -12.37 28.68 -3.59
C ARG A 856 -12.41 27.28 -4.18
N ASN A 857 -11.73 26.32 -3.56
CA ASN A 857 -11.78 24.90 -3.93
C ASN A 857 -12.90 24.15 -3.21
N ALA A 858 -13.69 24.80 -2.34
CA ALA A 858 -14.79 24.17 -1.63
C ALA A 858 -15.94 23.84 -2.59
N ILE A 859 -16.48 22.63 -2.48
CA ILE A 859 -17.56 22.12 -3.34
C ILE A 859 -18.88 22.85 -3.06
N SER A 860 -19.05 23.34 -1.83
CA SER A 860 -20.25 24.05 -1.39
C SER A 860 -19.91 25.21 -0.43
N ALA A 861 -20.90 26.04 -0.15
CA ALA A 861 -20.78 27.08 0.87
C ALA A 861 -20.60 26.52 2.29
N ALA A 862 -21.19 25.35 2.59
CA ALA A 862 -21.08 24.75 3.92
C ALA A 862 -19.68 24.15 4.18
N GLN A 863 -18.94 23.84 3.13
CA GLN A 863 -17.55 23.34 3.20
C GLN A 863 -16.51 24.45 3.37
N ARG A 864 -16.93 25.73 3.37
CA ARG A 864 -16.00 26.85 3.61
C ARG A 864 -15.66 26.98 5.08
N VAL A 865 -14.37 27.10 5.38
CA VAL A 865 -13.88 27.42 6.72
C VAL A 865 -14.09 28.91 6.97
N GLN A 866 -14.78 29.25 8.06
CA GLN A 866 -15.13 30.63 8.39
C GLN A 866 -14.31 31.21 9.55
N LYS A 867 -13.79 30.35 10.43
CA LYS A 867 -13.00 30.77 11.60
C LYS A 867 -11.77 29.90 11.75
N TRP A 868 -10.71 30.46 12.31
CA TRP A 868 -9.47 29.73 12.59
C TRP A 868 -8.84 30.19 13.90
N THR A 869 -7.98 29.34 14.45
CA THR A 869 -7.13 29.68 15.59
C THR A 869 -5.81 28.92 15.51
N ILE A 870 -4.77 29.42 16.17
CA ILE A 870 -3.47 28.77 16.29
C ILE A 870 -3.35 28.16 17.69
N LEU A 871 -3.02 26.87 17.75
CA LEU A 871 -2.83 26.13 18.98
C LEU A 871 -1.42 26.36 19.56
N PRO A 872 -1.25 26.30 20.89
CA PRO A 872 0.00 26.63 21.57
C PRO A 872 1.12 25.58 21.41
N VAL A 873 0.78 24.36 20.98
CA VAL A 873 1.72 23.23 20.86
C VAL A 873 1.48 22.52 19.53
N ASP A 874 2.54 22.09 18.85
CA ASP A 874 2.43 21.24 17.66
C ASP A 874 1.96 19.82 18.03
N PHE A 875 1.40 19.09 17.07
CA PHE A 875 0.94 17.72 17.31
C PHE A 875 2.12 16.75 17.36
N SER A 876 2.08 15.80 18.31
CA SER A 876 3.16 14.84 18.50
C SER A 876 2.66 13.47 18.96
N ILE A 877 3.53 12.46 18.89
CA ILE A 877 3.24 11.13 19.43
C ILE A 877 3.17 11.16 20.97
N PRO A 878 4.15 11.75 21.70
CA PRO A 878 4.09 11.83 23.15
C PRO A 878 2.89 12.62 23.68
N GLY A 879 2.52 13.71 22.99
CA GLY A 879 1.37 14.55 23.35
C GLY A 879 0.00 13.90 23.09
N GLY A 880 -0.04 12.74 22.41
CA GLY A 880 -1.23 11.94 22.17
C GLY A 880 -2.08 12.38 20.97
N GLU A 881 -1.69 13.45 20.27
CA GLU A 881 -2.37 13.93 19.06
C GLU A 881 -2.05 13.08 17.83
N LEU A 882 -0.87 12.47 17.77
CA LEU A 882 -0.45 11.59 16.69
C LEU A 882 -0.34 10.13 17.16
N GLY A 883 -0.64 9.18 16.28
CA GLY A 883 -0.35 7.76 16.48
C GLY A 883 1.10 7.40 16.13
N PRO A 884 1.56 6.17 16.40
CA PRO A 884 2.92 5.71 16.12
C PRO A 884 3.36 5.86 14.65
N THR A 885 2.42 5.86 13.72
CA THR A 885 2.63 6.10 12.28
C THR A 885 2.51 7.57 11.88
N MET A 886 2.52 8.50 12.85
CA MET A 886 2.32 9.94 12.66
C MET A 886 0.95 10.35 12.11
N LYS A 887 -0.05 9.46 12.15
CA LYS A 887 -1.44 9.79 11.78
C LYS A 887 -2.16 10.55 12.91
N MET A 888 -2.86 11.62 12.58
CA MET A 888 -3.63 12.42 13.54
C MET A 888 -4.78 11.62 14.19
N LYS A 889 -4.87 11.68 15.51
CA LYS A 889 -5.96 11.12 16.32
C LYS A 889 -7.02 12.20 16.61
N ARG A 890 -7.84 12.52 15.61
CA ARG A 890 -8.88 13.59 15.68
C ARG A 890 -9.70 13.58 16.97
N GLY A 891 -10.17 12.42 17.43
CA GLY A 891 -10.96 12.31 18.66
C GLY A 891 -10.19 12.77 19.91
N ASN A 892 -8.91 12.44 20.00
CA ASN A 892 -8.04 12.92 21.08
C ASN A 892 -7.82 14.43 21.00
N VAL A 893 -7.57 14.95 19.80
CA VAL A 893 -7.39 16.40 19.57
C VAL A 893 -8.67 17.16 19.93
N ALA A 894 -9.82 16.71 19.45
CA ALA A 894 -11.12 17.32 19.75
C ALA A 894 -11.42 17.31 21.26
N LYS A 895 -11.08 16.22 21.97
CA LYS A 895 -11.22 16.14 23.42
C LYS A 895 -10.25 17.07 24.15
N LYS A 896 -8.98 17.13 23.72
CA LYS A 896 -7.93 17.94 24.33
C LYS A 896 -8.19 19.44 24.17
N TYR A 897 -8.72 19.85 23.03
CA TYR A 897 -8.97 21.25 22.68
C TYR A 897 -10.47 21.59 22.65
N ALA A 898 -11.31 20.85 23.38
CA ALA A 898 -12.76 21.05 23.40
C ALA A 898 -13.14 22.50 23.70
N ASP A 899 -12.53 23.10 24.74
CA ASP A 899 -12.80 24.48 25.13
C ASP A 899 -12.47 25.49 24.02
N VAL A 900 -11.41 25.24 23.25
CA VAL A 900 -11.00 26.09 22.13
C VAL A 900 -12.00 25.96 20.97
N ILE A 901 -12.45 24.73 20.69
CA ILE A 901 -13.43 24.46 19.64
C ILE A 901 -14.78 25.13 19.97
N GLU A 902 -15.23 25.03 21.21
CA GLU A 902 -16.51 25.62 21.63
C GLU A 902 -16.51 27.16 21.49
N ARG A 903 -15.38 27.84 21.73
CA ARG A 903 -15.24 29.30 21.52
C ARG A 903 -15.42 29.76 20.08
N PHE A 904 -15.38 28.87 19.09
CA PHE A 904 -15.76 29.26 17.74
C PHE A 904 -17.27 29.48 17.61
N TYR A 905 -18.07 28.78 18.41
CA TYR A 905 -19.51 28.65 18.24
C TYR A 905 -20.35 29.37 19.31
N TYR A 906 -19.69 29.85 20.36
CA TYR A 906 -20.23 30.76 21.39
C TYR A 906 -19.42 32.05 21.37
#